data_AF-A0A084AM04-F1
#
_entry.id   AF-A0A084AM04-F1
#
_cell.length_a   1.000
_cell.length_b   1.000
_cell.length_c   1.000
_cell.angle_alpha   90.00
_cell.angle_beta   90.00
_cell.angle_gamma   90.00
#
_symmetry.space_group_name_H-M   'P 1'
#
loop_
_entity.id
_entity.type
_entity.pdbx_description
1 polymer ?
#
loop_
_entity_poly.entity_id
_entity_poly.type
_entity_poly.pdbx_seq_one_letter_code
_entity_poly.pdbx_strand_id
1 'polypeptide(L)'
;MPAVKASAPPSGIDILDVRGDQQEINLKQEVLSQFNPGPGVPRKLPTLLLYDEKGLQLFEDITHLDEYYLTNDEIRVLEQSAVDMANTIPAGNLRKVCLLLQALEDQGKTIDYYALDLSEKELQRTLAQVPDFRHVACHGLLGTYDDGREWLKQPAIAARPKTILHLGSSIGARGRFILNGLTHANEILGAEEFNGEDWRAVGEYVYDEDGGRHRAFVSPVRETVALGASVKPQERVQIEQSLKYSPTGYTKLFRWAGLAERRCWSLGGEYGLHWLQKSGMASSPIPSIYAAKPLPTLHDWEVIWRTWDMISQKMLPAEELQGKPIKLRNACIFYLGHIPAFLDIQLDKSTGQSLPGSAYFHSIFERGIDPDVDDPERCHDHSEVPDEWPAAGEILDYQGRVRDRLRGLYAGGQDVIPRDVGRTIWLGYEHEAMHIETFLYMLLQSDKTLPPPHTERPDFEKLAREAYEARVPNQWFDVPEQTIPVGIDDPEDGTDPNRHFAWDIEKPAREQKVHAFQAQGRPITNEDYAKYLYHSKIDQIPAAWVKTDTHSNGATHSNGVANGNANGNANGNANGNANGNANGNTNGNDALPASFLRGKAVRTVYGAVPLEYALDWPVSASYDELAGCASWMGGRIPTAEEARSIYHYVFQQNKLTALNTLAKKVPAVNGHLVNDGVEETPPRAAPHAEVDGGSSDLHIDLSGANVGFKHWHPTAVTARGGALAGRGDMGGLWEWTSTPLAAHDGYAPMPLYPGYSADFFDGKHNVVLGGSWATLPRLAGRRSFVNWYQRNYPYMWAGARLVRDGQ
;
A
#
# COMPACT_ATOMS: atom_id res chain seq x y z
N MET A 1 39.55 17.20 -1.16
CA MET A 1 39.35 18.64 -1.43
C MET A 1 40.24 19.45 -0.49
N PRO A 2 40.73 20.64 -0.90
CA PRO A 2 41.66 21.44 -0.10
C PRO A 2 40.93 22.09 1.09
N ALA A 3 41.66 22.20 2.20
CA ALA A 3 41.19 22.82 3.43
C ALA A 3 40.92 24.32 3.24
N VAL A 4 39.66 24.71 3.40
CA VAL A 4 39.27 26.12 3.54
C VAL A 4 39.54 26.53 4.99
N LYS A 5 40.29 27.62 5.14
CA LYS A 5 40.73 28.19 6.42
C LYS A 5 39.56 28.49 7.34
N ALA A 6 39.66 28.03 8.59
CA ALA A 6 38.85 28.50 9.69
C ALA A 6 39.18 29.97 10.00
N SER A 7 38.27 30.87 9.64
CA SER A 7 38.11 32.16 10.32
C SER A 7 36.89 32.03 11.24
N ALA A 8 37.10 32.13 12.55
CA ALA A 8 36.01 32.16 13.51
C ALA A 8 35.06 33.34 13.19
N PRO A 9 33.75 33.12 13.03
CA PRO A 9 32.80 34.21 12.99
C PRO A 9 32.42 34.64 14.42
N PRO A 10 31.96 35.90 14.60
CA PRO A 10 31.47 36.39 15.88
C PRO A 10 30.14 35.72 16.24
N SER A 11 29.77 35.78 17.51
CA SER A 11 28.54 35.23 18.12
C SER A 11 27.26 35.55 17.33
N GLY A 12 26.90 34.69 16.38
CA GLY A 12 25.70 34.76 15.57
C GLY A 12 25.16 33.35 15.34
N ILE A 13 23.86 33.19 15.42
CA ILE A 13 23.14 31.95 15.11
C ILE A 13 23.41 31.58 13.65
N ASP A 14 23.77 30.32 13.39
CA ASP A 14 24.04 29.80 12.04
C ASP A 14 22.74 29.68 11.24
N ILE A 15 22.56 30.52 10.22
CA ILE A 15 21.37 30.52 9.34
C ILE A 15 21.82 30.36 7.90
N LEU A 16 21.31 29.32 7.23
CA LEU A 16 21.57 29.01 5.83
C LEU A 16 20.39 29.49 4.99
N ASP A 17 20.65 30.37 4.02
CA ASP A 17 19.66 30.74 3.02
C ASP A 17 19.56 29.64 1.94
N VAL A 18 18.40 28.99 1.86
CA VAL A 18 18.12 27.92 0.90
C VAL A 18 17.15 28.35 -0.19
N ARG A 19 16.72 29.63 -0.20
CA ARG A 19 15.84 30.18 -1.22
C ARG A 19 16.54 30.24 -2.58
N GLY A 20 15.78 30.02 -3.66
CA GLY A 20 16.25 30.32 -5.01
C GLY A 20 16.12 31.82 -5.36
N ASP A 21 17.03 32.35 -6.17
CA ASP A 21 17.10 33.76 -6.64
C ASP A 21 15.82 34.30 -7.33
N GLN A 22 14.80 33.47 -7.57
CA GLN A 22 13.58 33.80 -8.31
C GLN A 22 12.35 34.11 -7.44
N GLN A 23 12.44 34.03 -6.11
CA GLN A 23 11.25 33.95 -5.24
C GLN A 23 10.45 35.25 -5.11
N GLU A 24 11.10 36.41 -4.88
CA GLU A 24 10.39 37.71 -4.81
C GLU A 24 9.71 38.08 -6.14
N ILE A 25 10.40 37.79 -7.26
CA ILE A 25 9.89 38.01 -8.61
C ILE A 25 8.67 37.12 -8.87
N ASN A 26 8.69 35.89 -8.35
CA ASN A 26 7.58 34.94 -8.49
C ASN A 26 6.34 35.37 -7.69
N LEU A 27 6.48 35.75 -6.40
CA LEU A 27 5.33 36.10 -5.57
C LEU A 27 4.55 37.30 -6.12
N LYS A 28 5.25 38.33 -6.63
CA LYS A 28 4.61 39.47 -7.32
C LYS A 28 3.81 39.03 -8.54
N GLN A 29 4.36 38.13 -9.36
CA GLN A 29 3.69 37.59 -10.54
C GLN A 29 2.50 36.69 -10.16
N GLU A 30 2.61 35.91 -9.09
CA GLU A 30 1.53 35.09 -8.56
C GLU A 30 0.36 35.94 -8.07
N VAL A 31 0.62 37.05 -7.34
CA VAL A 31 -0.44 37.99 -6.94
C VAL A 31 -1.19 38.51 -8.17
N LEU A 32 -0.47 38.98 -9.19
CA LEU A 32 -1.10 39.54 -10.40
C LEU A 32 -1.90 38.49 -11.19
N SER A 33 -1.33 37.30 -11.38
CA SER A 33 -1.94 36.23 -12.18
C SER A 33 -3.11 35.53 -11.49
N GLN A 34 -3.01 35.30 -10.18
CA GLN A 34 -4.08 34.67 -9.40
C GLN A 34 -5.24 35.62 -9.14
N PHE A 35 -4.97 36.92 -9.01
CA PHE A 35 -6.02 37.89 -8.75
C PHE A 35 -6.84 38.22 -9.99
N ASN A 36 -6.22 38.28 -11.17
CA ASN A 36 -6.89 38.49 -12.46
C ASN A 36 -6.77 37.24 -13.36
N PRO A 37 -7.37 36.11 -12.97
CA PRO A 37 -7.29 34.92 -13.78
C PRO A 37 -8.17 35.08 -15.03
N GLY A 38 -7.93 34.25 -16.05
CA GLY A 38 -8.74 34.28 -17.28
C GLY A 38 -10.24 34.08 -17.04
N PRO A 39 -11.10 34.37 -18.05
CA PRO A 39 -12.56 34.31 -17.90
C PRO A 39 -13.05 32.97 -17.33
N GLY A 40 -13.91 33.02 -16.31
CA GLY A 40 -14.52 31.83 -15.70
C GLY A 40 -13.71 31.19 -14.56
N VAL A 41 -12.52 31.69 -14.26
CA VAL A 41 -11.70 31.21 -13.13
C VAL A 41 -11.90 32.12 -11.91
N PRO A 42 -12.13 31.58 -10.70
CA PRO A 42 -12.25 32.39 -9.48
C PRO A 42 -10.93 33.07 -9.09
N ARG A 43 -11.01 34.32 -8.63
CA ARG A 43 -9.85 35.09 -8.15
C ARG A 43 -9.26 34.46 -6.89
N LYS A 44 -7.94 34.46 -6.80
CA LYS A 44 -7.18 34.01 -5.62
C LYS A 44 -6.04 34.97 -5.29
N LEU A 45 -5.52 34.83 -4.08
CA LEU A 45 -4.30 35.45 -3.62
C LEU A 45 -3.39 34.36 -3.03
N PRO A 46 -2.06 34.46 -3.24
CA PRO A 46 -1.13 33.48 -2.67
C PRO A 46 -1.19 33.46 -1.15
N THR A 47 -1.27 32.25 -0.57
CA THR A 47 -1.27 32.06 0.89
C THR A 47 0.01 32.56 1.55
N LEU A 48 1.13 32.62 0.81
CA LEU A 48 2.41 33.16 1.29
C LEU A 48 2.31 34.62 1.74
N LEU A 49 1.33 35.38 1.24
CA LEU A 49 1.08 36.74 1.68
C LEU A 49 0.73 36.85 3.18
N LEU A 50 0.21 35.78 3.78
CA LEU A 50 -0.19 35.77 5.18
C LEU A 50 0.99 35.60 6.15
N TYR A 51 2.19 35.30 5.66
CA TYR A 51 3.33 34.87 6.47
C TYR A 51 4.55 35.79 6.32
N ASP A 52 4.32 37.09 6.18
CA ASP A 52 5.32 38.12 6.47
C ASP A 52 5.65 38.18 7.97
N GLU A 53 6.64 39.00 8.36
CA GLU A 53 7.05 39.18 9.76
C GLU A 53 5.84 39.48 10.68
N LYS A 54 4.94 40.36 10.26
CA LYS A 54 3.76 40.71 11.04
C LYS A 54 2.70 39.61 11.03
N GLY A 55 2.50 38.95 9.89
CA GLY A 55 1.62 37.79 9.77
C GLY A 55 2.04 36.66 10.71
N LEU A 56 3.34 36.34 10.75
CA LEU A 56 3.91 35.33 11.66
C LEU A 56 3.67 35.68 13.13
N GLN A 57 3.84 36.94 13.53
CA GLN A 57 3.53 37.41 14.89
C GLN A 57 2.03 37.28 15.22
N LEU A 58 1.16 37.68 14.30
CA LEU A 58 -0.29 37.51 14.46
C LEU A 58 -0.69 36.03 14.57
N PHE A 59 -0.02 35.16 13.83
CA PHE A 59 -0.22 33.71 13.93
C PHE A 59 0.26 33.17 15.28
N GLU A 60 1.43 33.60 15.76
CA GLU A 60 1.94 33.26 17.10
C GLU A 60 0.92 33.65 18.18
N ASP A 61 0.36 34.86 18.14
CA ASP A 61 -0.69 35.32 19.06
C ASP A 61 -1.92 34.38 19.04
N ILE A 62 -2.33 33.88 17.85
CA ILE A 62 -3.44 32.92 17.72
C ILE A 62 -3.10 31.61 18.45
N THR A 63 -1.85 31.15 18.38
CA THR A 63 -1.44 29.89 19.02
C THR A 63 -1.49 29.91 20.55
N HIS A 64 -1.59 31.10 21.15
CA HIS A 64 -1.69 31.30 22.59
C HIS A 64 -3.13 31.36 23.13
N LEU A 65 -4.13 31.37 22.25
CA LEU A 65 -5.54 31.42 22.64
C LEU A 65 -6.04 30.07 23.15
N ASP A 66 -6.91 30.08 24.16
CA ASP A 66 -7.49 28.87 24.73
C ASP A 66 -8.36 28.13 23.70
N GLU A 67 -9.02 28.87 22.82
CA GLU A 67 -9.83 28.33 21.71
C GLU A 67 -8.98 27.60 20.65
N TYR A 68 -7.68 27.89 20.59
CA TYR A 68 -6.72 27.21 19.71
C TYR A 68 -6.06 26.03 20.43
N TYR A 69 -6.87 25.02 20.74
CA TYR A 69 -6.46 23.87 21.58
C TYR A 69 -5.22 23.10 21.07
N LEU A 70 -5.00 23.06 19.75
CA LEU A 70 -3.96 22.26 19.10
C LEU A 70 -2.57 22.48 19.69
N THR A 71 -2.19 23.73 19.98
CA THR A 71 -0.87 24.05 20.55
C THR A 71 -0.69 23.46 21.94
N ASN A 72 -1.72 23.54 22.78
CA ASN A 72 -1.66 23.06 24.16
C ASN A 72 -1.70 21.54 24.23
N ASP A 73 -2.50 20.90 23.38
CA ASP A 73 -2.54 19.43 23.30
C ASP A 73 -1.25 18.84 22.73
N GLU A 74 -0.63 19.50 21.75
CA GLU A 74 0.73 19.18 21.28
C GLU A 74 1.75 19.20 22.40
N ILE A 75 1.77 20.27 23.20
CA ILE A 75 2.69 20.42 24.33
C ILE A 75 2.46 19.29 25.33
N ARG A 76 1.21 18.97 25.68
CA ARG A 76 0.89 17.88 26.61
C ARG A 76 1.37 16.51 26.11
N VAL A 77 1.17 16.20 24.82
CA VAL A 77 1.67 14.94 24.24
C VAL A 77 3.19 14.88 24.31
N LEU A 78 3.89 15.98 24.01
CA LEU A 78 5.34 16.09 24.11
C LEU A 78 5.82 15.94 25.56
N GLU A 79 5.20 16.62 26.53
CA GLU A 79 5.54 16.48 27.96
C GLU A 79 5.42 15.02 28.44
N GLN A 80 4.38 14.31 28.00
CA GLN A 80 4.15 12.91 28.39
C GLN A 80 5.08 11.92 27.67
N SER A 81 5.48 12.23 26.44
CA SER A 81 6.06 11.23 25.53
C SER A 81 7.47 11.57 25.06
N ALA A 82 8.05 12.74 25.38
CA ALA A 82 9.32 13.20 24.82
C ALA A 82 10.48 12.22 25.04
N VAL A 83 10.56 11.56 26.20
CA VAL A 83 11.61 10.55 26.48
C VAL A 83 11.47 9.33 25.58
N ASP A 84 10.25 8.84 25.43
CA ASP A 84 9.92 7.68 24.59
C ASP A 84 10.06 8.01 23.08
N MET A 85 9.68 9.22 22.68
CA MET A 85 9.97 9.77 21.36
C MET A 85 11.47 9.87 21.12
N ALA A 86 12.24 10.42 22.07
CA ALA A 86 13.70 10.55 21.95
C ALA A 86 14.39 9.19 21.82
N ASN A 87 13.85 8.12 22.41
CA ASN A 87 14.32 6.75 22.15
C ASN A 87 14.14 6.32 20.68
N THR A 88 13.20 6.93 19.98
CA THR A 88 12.71 6.52 18.66
C THR A 88 13.10 7.49 17.52
N ILE A 89 13.29 8.80 17.78
CA ILE A 89 13.39 9.86 16.75
C ILE A 89 14.45 10.94 17.08
N PRO A 90 15.03 11.62 16.07
CA PRO A 90 15.74 12.91 16.24
C PRO A 90 14.99 14.17 15.69
N ALA A 91 14.44 14.99 16.62
CA ALA A 91 14.22 16.48 16.62
C ALA A 91 13.36 17.29 15.58
N GLY A 92 12.88 18.51 15.97
CA GLY A 92 12.03 19.50 15.25
C GLY A 92 11.74 20.89 15.94
N ASN A 93 10.62 21.59 15.68
CA ASN A 93 10.33 23.04 16.00
C ASN A 93 10.57 23.63 17.43
N LEU A 94 11.31 24.74 17.50
CA LEU A 94 11.99 25.35 18.64
C LEU A 94 11.29 25.39 20.01
N ARG A 95 10.16 26.10 20.23
CA ARG A 95 9.60 26.20 21.60
C ARG A 95 9.07 24.86 22.13
N LYS A 96 8.30 24.16 21.30
CA LYS A 96 7.69 22.86 21.63
C LYS A 96 8.76 21.77 21.66
N VAL A 97 9.76 21.87 20.80
CA VAL A 97 10.80 20.87 20.67
C VAL A 97 11.98 21.14 21.58
N CYS A 98 12.11 22.28 22.25
CA CYS A 98 13.02 22.36 23.39
C CYS A 98 12.80 21.19 24.37
N LEU A 99 11.56 20.70 24.56
CA LEU A 99 11.27 19.48 25.32
C LEU A 99 11.94 18.21 24.75
N LEU A 100 11.88 18.04 23.42
CA LEU A 100 12.47 16.88 22.73
C LEU A 100 13.98 17.04 22.50
N LEU A 101 14.49 18.23 22.20
CA LEU A 101 15.93 18.54 22.10
C LEU A 101 16.59 18.33 23.45
N GLN A 102 15.96 18.77 24.55
CA GLN A 102 16.46 18.49 25.90
C GLN A 102 16.48 16.98 26.17
N ALA A 103 15.45 16.23 25.80
CA ALA A 103 15.45 14.77 25.96
C ALA A 103 16.56 14.08 25.14
N LEU A 104 16.91 14.61 23.95
CA LEU A 104 18.03 14.11 23.13
C LEU A 104 19.40 14.48 23.73
N GLU A 105 19.52 15.69 24.27
CA GLU A 105 20.68 16.18 25.01
C GLU A 105 20.93 15.34 26.26
N ASP A 106 19.90 15.09 27.06
CA ASP A 106 19.98 14.27 28.29
C ASP A 106 20.38 12.83 27.99
N GLN A 107 20.08 12.33 26.79
CA GLN A 107 20.51 11.03 26.28
C GLN A 107 21.91 11.04 25.63
N GLY A 108 22.57 12.20 25.51
CA GLY A 108 23.89 12.35 24.92
C GLY A 108 23.94 12.10 23.41
N LYS A 109 22.83 12.29 22.69
CA LYS A 109 22.75 12.01 21.24
C LYS A 109 23.29 13.18 20.41
N THR A 110 24.35 12.95 19.66
CA THR A 110 24.92 13.95 18.75
C THR A 110 24.06 14.13 17.50
N ILE A 111 23.39 15.28 17.36
CA ILE A 111 22.51 15.59 16.23
C ILE A 111 22.66 17.04 15.75
N ASP A 112 22.31 17.28 14.48
CA ASP A 112 22.10 18.62 13.93
C ASP A 112 20.59 18.85 13.80
N TYR A 113 20.08 19.91 14.44
CA TYR A 113 18.71 20.37 14.34
C TYR A 113 18.63 21.60 13.41
N TYR A 114 17.76 21.54 12.41
CA TYR A 114 17.53 22.61 11.45
C TYR A 114 16.10 23.16 11.59
N ALA A 115 15.96 24.40 12.02
CA ALA A 115 14.69 25.13 12.03
C ALA A 115 14.47 25.80 10.67
N LEU A 116 13.40 25.44 9.95
CA LEU A 116 13.05 26.04 8.66
C LEU A 116 11.99 27.12 8.85
N ASP A 117 12.24 28.34 8.37
CA ASP A 117 11.28 29.45 8.41
C ASP A 117 11.44 30.39 7.20
N LEU A 118 10.40 31.18 6.92
CA LEU A 118 10.37 32.18 5.86
C LEU A 118 11.05 33.49 6.27
N SER A 119 11.18 33.76 7.58
CA SER A 119 11.73 35.02 8.10
C SER A 119 13.05 34.80 8.82
N GLU A 120 14.10 35.47 8.32
CA GLU A 120 15.44 35.44 8.93
C GLU A 120 15.40 36.01 10.36
N LYS A 121 14.64 37.08 10.58
CA LYS A 121 14.48 37.69 11.91
C LYS A 121 13.81 36.74 12.89
N GLU A 122 12.83 35.97 12.44
CA GLU A 122 12.15 34.99 13.27
C GLU A 122 13.05 33.80 13.60
N LEU A 123 13.86 33.33 12.65
CA LEU A 123 14.92 32.35 12.92
C LEU A 123 15.89 32.87 13.98
N GLN A 124 16.38 34.11 13.85
CA GLN A 124 17.26 34.72 14.85
C GLN A 124 16.58 34.83 16.22
N ARG A 125 15.34 35.32 16.27
CA ARG A 125 14.58 35.51 17.53
C ARG A 125 14.33 34.20 18.25
N THR A 126 13.95 33.15 17.51
CA THR A 126 13.55 31.86 18.09
C THR A 126 14.75 30.99 18.44
N LEU A 127 15.79 30.94 17.59
CA LEU A 127 17.03 30.22 17.89
C LEU A 127 17.81 30.85 19.05
N ALA A 128 17.70 32.17 19.27
CA ALA A 128 18.30 32.84 20.42
C ALA A 128 17.71 32.40 21.77
N GLN A 129 16.52 31.78 21.77
CA GLN A 129 15.84 31.32 22.98
C GLN A 129 16.18 29.85 23.33
N VAL A 130 16.95 29.17 22.47
CA VAL A 130 17.30 27.76 22.69
C VAL A 130 18.41 27.67 23.74
N PRO A 131 18.35 26.71 24.68
CA PRO A 131 19.45 26.45 25.60
C PRO A 131 20.75 26.09 24.84
N ASP A 132 21.88 26.40 25.46
CA ASP A 132 23.18 25.98 24.95
C ASP A 132 23.38 24.48 25.21
N PHE A 133 23.21 23.66 24.18
CA PHE A 133 23.31 22.20 24.23
C PHE A 133 24.73 21.72 23.87
N ARG A 134 25.19 20.60 24.44
CA ARG A 134 26.52 20.02 24.15
C ARG A 134 26.49 19.01 23.02
N HIS A 135 25.40 18.25 22.90
CA HIS A 135 25.25 17.19 21.91
C HIS A 135 24.33 17.59 20.76
N VAL A 136 23.47 18.59 20.95
CA VAL A 136 22.56 19.11 19.92
C VAL A 136 23.09 20.42 19.33
N ALA A 137 23.40 20.44 18.03
CA ALA A 137 23.70 21.68 17.31
C ALA A 137 22.44 22.23 16.64
N CYS A 138 22.14 23.53 16.80
CA CYS A 138 20.95 24.16 16.26
C CYS A 138 21.29 25.16 15.15
N HIS A 139 20.60 25.06 14.02
CA HIS A 139 20.80 25.85 12.82
C HIS A 139 19.46 26.38 12.29
N GLY A 140 19.48 27.48 11.56
CA GLY A 140 18.35 27.99 10.79
C GLY A 140 18.48 27.64 9.31
N LEU A 141 17.35 27.35 8.67
CA LEU A 141 17.18 27.28 7.22
C LEU A 141 16.17 28.36 6.83
N LEU A 142 16.60 29.33 6.04
CA LEU A 142 15.74 30.38 5.53
C LEU A 142 15.19 29.93 4.17
N GLY A 143 13.88 29.68 4.09
CA GLY A 143 13.19 29.29 2.85
C GLY A 143 11.85 28.60 3.05
N THR A 144 11.20 28.27 1.93
CA THR A 144 9.91 27.55 1.93
C THR A 144 10.09 26.05 2.17
N TYR A 145 8.99 25.32 2.36
CA TYR A 145 9.02 23.85 2.39
C TYR A 145 9.56 23.24 1.10
N ASP A 146 9.30 23.84 -0.07
CA ASP A 146 9.84 23.36 -1.34
C ASP A 146 11.34 23.59 -1.43
N ASP A 147 11.84 24.75 -0.96
CA ASP A 147 13.27 25.03 -0.86
C ASP A 147 13.96 24.02 0.08
N GLY A 148 13.36 23.78 1.25
CA GLY A 148 13.82 22.76 2.19
C GLY A 148 13.82 21.36 1.56
N ARG A 149 12.83 21.02 0.75
CA ARG A 149 12.75 19.75 0.02
C ARG A 149 13.88 19.61 -1.00
N GLU A 150 14.19 20.66 -1.76
CA GLU A 150 15.32 20.63 -2.70
C GLU A 150 16.67 20.59 -1.97
N TRP A 151 16.81 21.31 -0.86
CA TRP A 151 17.98 21.23 0.00
C TRP A 151 18.22 19.80 0.53
N LEU A 152 17.17 19.10 0.94
CA LEU A 152 17.25 17.70 1.41
C LEU A 152 17.74 16.71 0.34
N LYS A 153 17.61 17.04 -0.95
CA LYS A 153 18.08 16.21 -2.08
C LYS A 153 19.57 16.39 -2.38
N GLN A 154 20.22 17.44 -1.84
CA GLN A 154 21.65 17.65 -2.05
C GLN A 154 22.44 16.42 -1.58
N PRO A 155 23.42 15.92 -2.35
CA PRO A 155 24.10 14.65 -2.05
C PRO A 155 24.68 14.55 -0.62
N ALA A 156 25.23 15.65 -0.11
CA ALA A 156 25.80 15.73 1.24
C ALA A 156 24.75 15.53 2.35
N ILE A 157 23.52 15.95 2.10
CA ILE A 157 22.40 15.82 3.04
C ILE A 157 21.67 14.50 2.78
N ALA A 158 21.48 14.10 1.52
CA ALA A 158 20.82 12.88 1.09
C ALA A 158 21.38 11.61 1.75
N ALA A 159 22.71 11.55 1.93
CA ALA A 159 23.39 10.40 2.54
C ALA A 159 23.23 10.30 4.07
N ARG A 160 22.72 11.34 4.75
CA ARG A 160 22.59 11.36 6.22
C ARG A 160 21.23 10.78 6.65
N PRO A 161 21.17 9.97 7.73
CA PRO A 161 19.91 9.66 8.40
C PRO A 161 19.24 10.97 8.83
N LYS A 162 17.94 11.08 8.60
CA LYS A 162 17.20 12.32 8.82
C LYS A 162 15.79 12.02 9.26
N THR A 163 15.25 12.94 10.04
CA THR A 163 13.86 12.94 10.48
C THR A 163 13.28 14.30 10.15
N ILE A 164 12.10 14.30 9.53
CA ILE A 164 11.35 15.53 9.27
C ILE A 164 10.28 15.59 10.33
N LEU A 165 10.37 16.58 11.21
CA LEU A 165 9.32 16.83 12.19
C LEU A 165 8.45 17.99 11.71
N HIS A 166 7.17 17.69 11.53
CA HIS A 166 6.15 18.67 11.17
C HIS A 166 5.17 18.78 12.34
N LEU A 167 5.27 19.87 13.11
CA LEU A 167 4.38 20.17 14.24
C LEU A 167 3.49 21.36 13.90
N GLY A 168 2.28 21.37 14.45
CA GLY A 168 1.31 22.44 14.23
C GLY A 168 0.39 22.22 13.03
N SER A 169 -0.64 23.06 12.99
CA SER A 169 -1.56 23.23 11.87
C SER A 169 -1.44 24.67 11.39
N SER A 170 -1.48 24.91 10.08
CA SER A 170 -1.52 26.25 9.47
C SER A 170 -2.90 26.91 9.56
N ILE A 171 -3.70 26.60 10.58
CA ILE A 171 -5.01 27.25 10.77
C ILE A 171 -4.80 28.53 11.59
N GLY A 172 -5.02 29.67 10.95
CA GLY A 172 -4.99 30.98 11.62
C GLY A 172 -6.09 31.88 11.11
N ALA A 173 -7.33 31.39 10.91
CA ALA A 173 -8.38 32.16 10.26
C ALA A 173 -9.04 33.21 11.20
N ARG A 174 -8.26 34.15 11.73
CA ARG A 174 -8.78 35.38 12.35
C ARG A 174 -8.71 36.52 11.33
N GLY A 175 -9.74 37.37 11.33
CA GLY A 175 -9.89 38.42 10.32
C GLY A 175 -8.66 39.33 10.18
N ARG A 176 -7.98 39.65 11.30
CA ARG A 176 -6.74 40.46 11.29
C ARG A 176 -5.57 39.78 10.59
N PHE A 177 -5.39 38.47 10.76
CA PHE A 177 -4.33 37.71 10.09
C PHE A 177 -4.59 37.63 8.58
N ILE A 178 -5.83 37.30 8.20
CA ILE A 178 -6.24 37.22 6.79
C ILE A 178 -6.11 38.58 6.08
N LEU A 179 -6.55 39.67 6.72
CA LEU A 179 -6.45 41.02 6.16
C LEU A 179 -5.00 41.53 6.10
N ASN A 180 -4.09 41.04 6.95
CA ASN A 180 -2.67 41.39 6.86
C ASN A 180 -2.08 40.99 5.49
N GLY A 181 -2.56 39.90 4.88
CA GLY A 181 -2.14 39.50 3.54
C GLY A 181 -2.40 40.55 2.45
N LEU A 182 -3.45 41.37 2.58
CA LEU A 182 -3.70 42.48 1.66
C LEU A 182 -2.70 43.62 1.86
N THR A 183 -2.35 43.93 3.11
CA THR A 183 -1.30 44.90 3.43
C THR A 183 0.04 44.46 2.86
N HIS A 184 0.42 43.19 3.09
CA HIS A 184 1.65 42.63 2.55
C HIS A 184 1.66 42.58 1.01
N ALA A 185 0.51 42.31 0.37
CA ALA A 185 0.40 42.39 -1.09
C ALA A 185 0.74 43.79 -1.62
N ASN A 186 0.25 44.86 -0.98
CA ASN A 186 0.60 46.23 -1.36
C ASN A 186 2.11 46.50 -1.26
N GLU A 187 2.75 45.99 -0.21
CA GLU A 187 4.19 46.13 0.00
C GLU A 187 4.99 45.44 -1.13
N ILE A 188 4.64 44.20 -1.49
CA ILE A 188 5.26 43.45 -2.58
C ILE A 188 5.05 44.12 -3.95
N LEU A 189 3.85 44.66 -4.17
CA LEU A 189 3.52 45.33 -5.42
C LEU A 189 4.23 46.69 -5.54
N GLY A 190 4.54 47.34 -4.40
CA GLY A 190 5.09 48.69 -4.31
C GLY A 190 4.04 49.77 -4.56
N ALA A 191 2.75 49.44 -4.40
CA ALA A 191 1.61 50.32 -4.66
C ALA A 191 0.43 49.95 -3.77
N GLU A 192 -0.43 50.93 -3.44
CA GLU A 192 -1.67 50.70 -2.69
C GLU A 192 -2.78 50.23 -3.63
N GLU A 193 -2.84 48.91 -3.86
CA GLU A 193 -3.83 48.26 -4.72
C GLU A 193 -5.04 47.72 -3.92
N PHE A 194 -4.86 47.52 -2.61
CA PHE A 194 -5.88 47.06 -1.68
C PHE A 194 -6.03 48.03 -0.50
N ASN A 195 -7.14 48.78 -0.43
CA ASN A 195 -7.48 49.56 0.76
C ASN A 195 -8.15 48.66 1.80
N GLY A 196 -7.49 48.35 2.91
CA GLY A 196 -7.96 47.38 3.91
C GLY A 196 -9.35 47.68 4.49
N GLU A 197 -9.83 48.93 4.52
CA GLU A 197 -11.17 49.29 5.00
C GLU A 197 -12.29 48.81 4.06
N ASP A 198 -11.95 48.57 2.79
CA ASP A 198 -12.89 48.09 1.77
C ASP A 198 -13.07 46.58 1.81
N TRP A 199 -12.31 45.84 2.61
CA TRP A 199 -12.29 44.38 2.60
C TRP A 199 -12.61 43.77 3.95
N ARG A 200 -13.27 42.61 3.92
CA ARG A 200 -13.53 41.78 5.09
C ARG A 200 -13.04 40.35 4.86
N ALA A 201 -12.66 39.68 5.93
CA ALA A 201 -12.34 38.27 5.91
C ALA A 201 -13.61 37.42 6.02
N VAL A 202 -13.67 36.35 5.23
CA VAL A 202 -14.78 35.39 5.21
C VAL A 202 -14.18 33.98 5.33
N GLY A 203 -14.75 33.16 6.20
CA GLY A 203 -14.30 31.81 6.47
C GLY A 203 -15.36 30.82 6.04
N GLU A 204 -14.93 29.68 5.53
CA GLU A 204 -15.83 28.63 5.08
C GLU A 204 -15.23 27.28 5.43
N TYR A 205 -16.04 26.37 5.94
CA TYR A 205 -15.70 24.96 5.98
C TYR A 205 -16.45 24.21 4.88
N VAL A 206 -15.72 23.42 4.11
CA VAL A 206 -16.27 22.57 3.05
C VAL A 206 -15.89 21.13 3.33
N TYR A 207 -16.83 20.22 3.08
CA TYR A 207 -16.54 18.79 3.10
C TYR A 207 -17.07 18.18 1.80
N ASP A 208 -16.16 17.80 0.89
CA ASP A 208 -16.50 17.14 -0.38
C ASP A 208 -15.50 16.00 -0.74
N GLU A 209 -15.46 15.51 -1.99
CA GLU A 209 -14.70 14.33 -2.47
C GLU A 209 -13.22 14.41 -2.10
N ASP A 210 -12.73 15.65 -2.00
CA ASP A 210 -11.34 15.96 -1.67
C ASP A 210 -11.10 16.03 -0.15
N GLY A 211 -12.12 15.77 0.66
CA GLY A 211 -12.09 15.77 2.12
C GLY A 211 -12.62 17.05 2.77
N GLY A 212 -12.46 17.13 4.09
CA GLY A 212 -12.79 18.33 4.85
C GLY A 212 -11.75 19.40 4.62
N ARG A 213 -12.14 20.66 4.49
CA ARG A 213 -11.22 21.77 4.36
C ARG A 213 -11.78 23.07 4.90
N HIS A 214 -10.94 23.85 5.57
CA HIS A 214 -11.21 25.27 5.80
C HIS A 214 -10.70 26.05 4.59
N ARG A 215 -11.44 27.09 4.21
CA ARG A 215 -11.05 28.09 3.22
C ARG A 215 -11.24 29.46 3.84
N ALA A 216 -10.25 30.33 3.67
CA ALA A 216 -10.41 31.75 3.96
C ALA A 216 -10.44 32.57 2.67
N PHE A 217 -11.26 33.60 2.67
CA PHE A 217 -11.45 34.53 1.58
C PHE A 217 -11.34 35.97 2.11
N VAL A 218 -10.97 36.87 1.21
CA VAL A 218 -11.24 38.30 1.36
C VAL A 218 -12.34 38.70 0.37
N SER A 219 -13.24 39.55 0.82
CA SER A 219 -14.36 40.03 0.00
C SER A 219 -14.58 41.51 0.23
N PRO A 220 -14.85 42.31 -0.81
CA PRO A 220 -15.01 43.74 -0.62
C PRO A 220 -16.41 44.05 -0.07
N VAL A 221 -16.50 45.02 0.84
CA VAL A 221 -17.76 45.46 1.47
C VAL A 221 -18.56 46.40 0.56
N ARG A 222 -17.89 47.04 -0.39
CA ARG A 222 -18.45 47.90 -1.45
C ARG A 222 -17.72 47.62 -2.77
N GLU A 223 -18.28 48.10 -3.88
CA GLU A 223 -17.58 47.98 -5.17
C GLU A 223 -16.26 48.74 -5.09
N THR A 224 -15.16 48.05 -5.44
CA THR A 224 -13.80 48.60 -5.37
C THR A 224 -13.01 48.19 -6.59
N VAL A 225 -11.89 48.87 -6.84
CA VAL A 225 -10.95 48.54 -7.93
C VAL A 225 -9.66 48.07 -7.27
N ALA A 226 -9.25 46.85 -7.60
CA ALA A 226 -7.99 46.28 -7.16
C ALA A 226 -7.27 45.67 -8.37
N LEU A 227 -5.97 45.96 -8.54
CA LEU A 227 -5.15 45.45 -9.63
C LEU A 227 -5.79 45.68 -11.02
N GLY A 228 -6.38 46.87 -11.20
CA GLY A 228 -7.02 47.28 -12.45
C GLY A 228 -8.36 46.60 -12.77
N ALA A 229 -8.89 45.76 -11.88
CA ALA A 229 -10.18 45.11 -12.05
C ALA A 229 -11.23 45.62 -11.05
N SER A 230 -12.45 45.85 -11.52
CA SER A 230 -13.61 46.08 -10.65
C SER A 230 -13.99 44.77 -9.96
N VAL A 231 -14.05 44.81 -8.63
CA VAL A 231 -14.44 43.70 -7.77
C VAL A 231 -15.75 44.09 -7.08
N LYS A 232 -16.78 43.28 -7.27
CA LYS A 232 -18.13 43.59 -6.79
C LYS A 232 -18.28 43.23 -5.31
N PRO A 233 -19.19 43.91 -4.57
CA PRO A 233 -19.53 43.51 -3.21
C PRO A 233 -19.86 42.02 -3.16
N GLN A 234 -19.42 41.31 -2.11
CA GLN A 234 -19.64 39.87 -1.89
C GLN A 234 -18.88 38.91 -2.83
N GLU A 235 -18.15 39.42 -3.83
CA GLU A 235 -17.21 38.60 -4.61
C GLU A 235 -16.11 38.06 -3.69
N ARG A 236 -15.74 36.79 -3.85
CA ARG A 236 -14.79 36.11 -2.95
C ARG A 236 -13.46 35.89 -3.64
N VAL A 237 -12.41 36.37 -3.02
CA VAL A 237 -11.02 36.12 -3.42
C VAL A 237 -10.41 35.16 -2.40
N GLN A 238 -10.14 33.92 -2.81
CA GLN A 238 -9.60 32.91 -1.90
C GLN A 238 -8.14 33.23 -1.56
N ILE A 239 -7.75 33.15 -0.28
CA ILE A 239 -6.37 33.45 0.17
C ILE A 239 -5.75 32.34 1.02
N GLU A 240 -6.56 31.46 1.62
CA GLU A 240 -6.06 30.33 2.42
C GLU A 240 -6.92 29.08 2.22
N GLN A 241 -6.29 27.91 2.36
CA GLN A 241 -6.97 26.63 2.43
C GLN A 241 -6.20 25.62 3.30
N SER A 242 -6.89 25.02 4.26
CA SER A 242 -6.35 23.97 5.14
C SER A 242 -7.18 22.68 5.03
N LEU A 243 -6.56 21.60 4.56
CA LEU A 243 -7.19 20.27 4.43
C LEU A 243 -7.28 19.56 5.79
N LYS A 244 -8.31 18.72 5.95
CA LYS A 244 -8.63 17.93 7.15
C LYS A 244 -8.93 16.49 6.77
N TYR A 245 -8.23 15.59 7.44
CA TYR A 245 -8.29 14.17 7.18
C TYR A 245 -8.86 13.43 8.40
N SER A 246 -9.77 12.49 8.16
CA SER A 246 -10.23 11.54 9.18
C SER A 246 -9.13 10.51 9.49
N PRO A 247 -9.27 9.65 10.54
CA PRO A 247 -8.34 8.54 10.77
C PRO A 247 -8.08 7.65 9.55
N THR A 248 -9.13 7.29 8.85
CA THR A 248 -9.01 6.57 7.57
C THR A 248 -8.35 7.44 6.49
N GLY A 249 -8.65 8.74 6.48
CA GLY A 249 -8.10 9.71 5.52
C GLY A 249 -6.60 9.93 5.66
N TYR A 250 -6.09 10.19 6.87
CA TYR A 250 -4.65 10.37 7.06
C TYR A 250 -3.90 9.04 6.92
N THR A 251 -4.52 7.91 7.29
CA THR A 251 -3.91 6.58 7.04
C THR A 251 -3.76 6.32 5.54
N LYS A 252 -4.77 6.71 4.73
CA LYS A 252 -4.65 6.70 3.27
C LYS A 252 -3.55 7.64 2.79
N LEU A 253 -3.45 8.86 3.34
CA LEU A 253 -2.43 9.83 2.98
C LEU A 253 -1.01 9.32 3.29
N PHE A 254 -0.79 8.71 4.45
CA PHE A 254 0.50 8.10 4.80
C PHE A 254 0.87 7.02 3.79
N ARG A 255 -0.10 6.16 3.43
CA ARG A 255 0.08 5.12 2.42
C ARG A 255 0.33 5.71 1.02
N TRP A 256 -0.37 6.78 0.64
CA TRP A 256 -0.12 7.53 -0.61
C TRP A 256 1.33 8.02 -0.67
N ALA A 257 1.85 8.51 0.45
CA ALA A 257 3.23 8.97 0.56
C ALA A 257 4.27 7.84 0.69
N GLY A 258 3.86 6.56 0.64
CA GLY A 258 4.77 5.41 0.84
C GLY A 258 5.28 5.29 2.28
N LEU A 259 4.56 5.87 3.23
CA LEU A 259 4.87 5.88 4.65
C LEU A 259 3.98 4.90 5.41
N ALA A 260 4.59 4.19 6.36
CA ALA A 260 3.89 3.37 7.34
C ALA A 260 3.96 4.07 8.70
N GLU A 261 2.81 4.15 9.38
CA GLU A 261 2.79 4.55 10.78
C GLU A 261 3.44 3.44 11.62
N ARG A 262 4.46 3.83 12.38
CA ARG A 262 5.17 2.96 13.31
C ARG A 262 4.65 3.13 14.72
N ARG A 263 4.25 4.36 15.07
CA ARG A 263 3.78 4.70 16.39
C ARG A 263 2.90 5.95 16.34
N CYS A 264 1.94 6.03 17.24
CA CYS A 264 1.14 7.22 17.48
C CYS A 264 1.17 7.53 18.99
N TRP A 265 1.45 8.77 19.35
CA TRP A 265 1.32 9.29 20.71
C TRP A 265 0.12 10.21 20.76
N SER A 266 -0.94 9.84 21.48
CA SER A 266 -2.22 10.55 21.44
C SER A 266 -2.69 11.01 22.81
N LEU A 267 -3.40 12.15 22.84
CA LEU A 267 -4.13 12.65 23.99
C LEU A 267 -5.63 12.37 23.79
N GLY A 268 -6.22 11.55 24.66
CA GLY A 268 -7.67 11.28 24.66
C GLY A 268 -8.23 10.60 23.40
N GLY A 269 -7.39 10.20 22.45
CA GLY A 269 -7.80 9.66 21.14
C GLY A 269 -8.23 10.71 20.11
N GLU A 270 -8.21 12.00 20.47
CA GLU A 270 -8.67 13.10 19.60
C GLU A 270 -7.51 13.82 18.89
N TYR A 271 -6.37 13.98 19.59
CA TYR A 271 -5.15 14.57 19.04
C TYR A 271 -3.99 13.57 19.14
N GLY A 272 -3.12 13.50 18.11
CA GLY A 272 -1.95 12.62 18.15
C GLY A 272 -0.79 13.03 17.26
N LEU A 273 0.43 12.69 17.70
CA LEU A 273 1.66 12.78 16.94
C LEU A 273 1.99 11.42 16.34
N HIS A 274 2.17 11.38 15.02
CA HIS A 274 2.36 10.14 14.27
C HIS A 274 3.83 9.99 13.83
N TRP A 275 4.47 8.89 14.22
CA TRP A 275 5.78 8.49 13.74
C TRP A 275 5.64 7.68 12.46
N LEU A 276 6.10 8.26 11.35
CA LEU A 276 5.96 7.67 10.02
C LEU A 276 7.34 7.28 9.48
N GLN A 277 7.44 6.08 8.92
CA GLN A 277 8.66 5.60 8.28
C GLN A 277 8.40 5.20 6.84
N LYS A 278 9.30 5.58 5.93
CA LYS A 278 9.27 5.09 4.55
C LYS A 278 9.39 3.57 4.55
N SER A 279 8.39 2.90 3.98
CA SER A 279 8.47 1.46 3.80
C SER A 279 9.36 1.19 2.59
N GLY A 280 10.51 0.54 2.79
CA GLY A 280 11.45 0.22 1.70
C GLY A 280 10.91 -0.83 0.71
N MET A 281 9.79 -1.46 1.03
CA MET A 281 9.21 -2.60 0.30
C MET A 281 7.72 -2.47 -0.02
N ALA A 282 6.97 -1.58 0.65
CA ALA A 282 5.53 -1.46 0.39
C ALA A 282 5.28 -0.66 -0.89
N SER A 283 4.74 -1.34 -1.90
CA SER A 283 4.12 -0.69 -3.04
C SER A 283 2.85 0.03 -2.58
N SER A 284 2.61 1.25 -3.09
CA SER A 284 1.36 1.96 -2.81
C SER A 284 0.16 1.11 -3.25
N PRO A 285 -0.94 1.06 -2.47
CA PRO A 285 -2.14 0.32 -2.83
C PRO A 285 -3.06 1.08 -3.81
N ILE A 286 -2.61 2.22 -4.33
CA ILE A 286 -3.42 3.14 -5.13
C ILE A 286 -3.12 3.00 -6.63
N PRO A 287 -4.13 2.77 -7.49
CA PRO A 287 -3.95 2.58 -8.93
C PRO A 287 -3.13 3.67 -9.61
N SER A 288 -3.40 4.93 -9.29
CA SER A 288 -2.69 6.08 -9.87
C SER A 288 -1.21 6.15 -9.52
N ILE A 289 -0.74 5.28 -8.60
CA ILE A 289 0.67 5.15 -8.24
C ILE A 289 1.23 3.82 -8.77
N TYR A 290 0.67 2.67 -8.38
CA TYR A 290 1.24 1.36 -8.74
C TYR A 290 1.04 0.97 -10.20
N ALA A 291 0.04 1.57 -10.87
CA ALA A 291 -0.30 1.35 -12.26
C ALA A 291 -0.37 2.66 -13.05
N ALA A 292 0.39 3.69 -12.63
CA ALA A 292 0.40 5.02 -13.25
C ALA A 292 0.73 5.01 -14.75
N LYS A 293 1.57 4.06 -15.19
CA LYS A 293 1.93 3.83 -16.60
C LYS A 293 1.72 2.35 -16.97
N PRO A 294 1.46 2.01 -18.25
CA PRO A 294 1.40 0.62 -18.71
C PRO A 294 2.63 -0.21 -18.36
N LEU A 295 3.81 0.35 -18.57
CA LEU A 295 5.09 -0.30 -18.30
C LEU A 295 5.57 0.03 -16.87
N PRO A 296 6.12 -0.94 -16.10
CA PRO A 296 6.74 -0.67 -14.81
C PRO A 296 7.92 0.32 -14.97
N THR A 297 8.16 1.13 -13.95
CA THR A 297 9.30 2.04 -13.89
C THR A 297 10.56 1.30 -13.48
N LEU A 298 11.74 1.89 -13.70
CA LEU A 298 12.98 1.32 -13.16
C LEU A 298 12.96 1.23 -11.63
N HIS A 299 12.27 2.17 -10.96
CA HIS A 299 12.09 2.11 -9.51
C HIS A 299 11.27 0.88 -9.08
N ASP A 300 10.23 0.52 -9.83
CA ASP A 300 9.43 -0.69 -9.57
C ASP A 300 10.31 -1.95 -9.66
N TRP A 301 11.22 -1.99 -10.64
CA TRP A 301 12.22 -3.04 -10.77
C TRP A 301 13.22 -3.08 -9.60
N GLU A 302 13.71 -1.93 -9.15
CA GLU A 302 14.61 -1.88 -8.00
C GLU A 302 13.93 -2.34 -6.70
N VAL A 303 12.62 -2.11 -6.56
CA VAL A 303 11.83 -2.65 -5.44
C VAL A 303 11.71 -4.17 -5.54
N ILE A 304 11.38 -4.71 -6.73
CA ILE A 304 11.21 -6.16 -6.90
C ILE A 304 12.54 -6.90 -6.73
N TRP A 305 13.63 -6.36 -7.25
CA TRP A 305 14.98 -6.92 -7.10
C TRP A 305 15.43 -6.96 -5.64
N ARG A 306 15.22 -5.87 -4.88
CA ARG A 306 15.54 -5.87 -3.44
C ARG A 306 14.68 -6.88 -2.67
N THR A 307 13.42 -7.04 -3.06
CA THR A 307 12.52 -8.04 -2.48
C THR A 307 13.02 -9.46 -2.77
N TRP A 308 13.34 -9.76 -4.03
CA TRP A 308 13.91 -11.06 -4.42
C TRP A 308 15.22 -11.35 -3.72
N ASP A 309 16.16 -10.40 -3.69
CA ASP A 309 17.48 -10.59 -3.07
C ASP A 309 17.36 -10.82 -1.57
N MET A 310 16.44 -10.12 -0.90
CA MET A 310 16.16 -10.36 0.52
C MET A 310 15.62 -11.77 0.76
N ILE A 311 14.62 -12.18 -0.01
CA ILE A 311 13.99 -13.50 0.16
C ILE A 311 14.98 -14.63 -0.16
N SER A 312 15.68 -14.52 -1.29
CA SER A 312 16.54 -15.59 -1.79
C SER A 312 17.91 -15.66 -1.10
N GLN A 313 18.44 -14.55 -0.56
CA GLN A 313 19.79 -14.49 0.02
C GLN A 313 19.82 -14.18 1.52
N LYS A 314 18.73 -13.71 2.13
CA LYS A 314 18.66 -13.37 3.56
C LYS A 314 17.66 -14.21 4.34
N MET A 315 16.57 -14.64 3.71
CA MET A 315 15.59 -15.53 4.36
C MET A 315 15.90 -17.01 4.18
N LEU A 316 16.66 -17.38 3.14
CA LEU A 316 17.09 -18.75 2.86
C LEU A 316 18.57 -18.93 3.25
N PRO A 317 18.90 -19.80 4.22
CA PRO A 317 20.28 -20.18 4.49
C PRO A 317 20.96 -20.79 3.24
N ALA A 318 22.25 -20.52 3.05
CA ALA A 318 22.97 -20.91 1.83
C ALA A 318 23.00 -22.43 1.63
N GLU A 319 23.07 -23.19 2.72
CA GLU A 319 23.01 -24.65 2.74
C GLU A 319 21.68 -25.23 2.24
N GLU A 320 20.60 -24.44 2.27
CA GLU A 320 19.26 -24.86 1.83
C GLU A 320 18.98 -24.55 0.36
N LEU A 321 19.92 -23.94 -0.38
CA LEU A 321 19.76 -23.63 -1.79
C LEU A 321 19.50 -24.88 -2.64
N GLN A 322 20.12 -26.00 -2.29
CA GLN A 322 19.90 -27.28 -2.98
C GLN A 322 18.65 -28.02 -2.47
N GLY A 323 17.99 -27.47 -1.45
CA GLY A 323 16.79 -28.04 -0.87
C GLY A 323 15.61 -28.03 -1.84
N LYS A 324 14.74 -29.04 -1.70
CA LYS A 324 13.48 -29.18 -2.44
C LYS A 324 12.30 -29.26 -1.45
N PRO A 325 11.90 -28.14 -0.80
CA PRO A 325 10.88 -28.17 0.26
C PRO A 325 9.52 -28.70 -0.22
N ILE A 326 9.19 -28.51 -1.50
CA ILE A 326 8.00 -29.04 -2.16
C ILE A 326 8.45 -29.99 -3.27
N LYS A 327 8.05 -31.26 -3.21
CA LYS A 327 8.46 -32.29 -4.19
C LYS A 327 8.01 -31.98 -5.63
N LEU A 328 6.90 -31.25 -5.78
CA LEU A 328 6.31 -30.81 -7.06
C LEU A 328 6.96 -29.54 -7.64
N ARG A 329 8.10 -29.09 -7.10
CA ARG A 329 8.82 -27.88 -7.51
C ARG A 329 10.31 -28.16 -7.66
N ASN A 330 11.03 -27.36 -8.44
CA ASN A 330 12.49 -27.49 -8.54
C ASN A 330 13.17 -27.15 -7.21
N ALA A 331 14.47 -27.48 -7.09
CA ALA A 331 15.28 -27.04 -5.95
C ALA A 331 15.33 -25.50 -5.86
N CYS A 332 15.54 -24.93 -4.67
CA CYS A 332 15.53 -23.48 -4.47
C CYS A 332 16.52 -22.74 -5.41
N ILE A 333 17.70 -23.32 -5.66
CA ILE A 333 18.72 -22.74 -6.57
C ILE A 333 18.23 -22.56 -8.00
N PHE A 334 17.27 -23.37 -8.46
CA PHE A 334 16.70 -23.23 -9.80
C PHE A 334 16.13 -21.82 -10.02
N TYR A 335 15.42 -21.30 -9.01
CA TYR A 335 14.72 -20.02 -9.12
C TYR A 335 15.69 -18.82 -9.16
N LEU A 336 16.91 -18.97 -8.63
CA LEU A 336 17.97 -17.95 -8.77
C LEU A 336 18.35 -17.74 -10.24
N GLY A 337 18.35 -18.81 -11.05
CA GLY A 337 18.69 -18.77 -12.47
C GLY A 337 17.49 -18.59 -13.39
N HIS A 338 16.37 -19.23 -13.07
CA HIS A 338 15.13 -19.18 -13.86
C HIS A 338 14.58 -17.78 -14.07
N ILE A 339 14.49 -16.99 -12.99
CA ILE A 339 13.94 -15.63 -13.06
C ILE A 339 14.73 -14.73 -14.02
N PRO A 340 16.07 -14.57 -13.88
CA PRO A 340 16.83 -13.77 -14.83
C PRO A 340 16.88 -14.41 -16.22
N ALA A 341 16.94 -15.74 -16.35
CA ALA A 341 16.94 -16.42 -17.64
C ALA A 341 15.66 -16.15 -18.44
N PHE A 342 14.49 -16.17 -17.80
CA PHE A 342 13.23 -15.85 -18.45
C PHE A 342 13.27 -14.45 -19.08
N LEU A 343 13.61 -13.42 -18.30
CA LEU A 343 13.69 -12.05 -18.81
C LEU A 343 14.71 -11.94 -19.95
N ASP A 344 15.88 -12.56 -19.80
CA ASP A 344 16.94 -12.52 -20.82
C ASP A 344 16.51 -13.18 -22.14
N ILE A 345 15.86 -14.35 -22.09
CA ILE A 345 15.30 -15.04 -23.27
C ILE A 345 14.28 -14.16 -23.98
N GLN A 346 13.36 -13.52 -23.24
CA GLN A 346 12.36 -12.66 -23.87
C GLN A 346 13.01 -11.39 -24.45
N LEU A 347 14.03 -10.83 -23.79
CA LEU A 347 14.79 -9.69 -24.32
C LEU A 347 15.57 -10.06 -25.58
N ASP A 348 16.14 -11.26 -25.68
CA ASP A 348 16.78 -11.76 -26.89
C ASP A 348 15.81 -11.78 -28.07
N LYS A 349 14.58 -12.29 -27.85
CA LYS A 349 13.53 -12.33 -28.88
C LYS A 349 13.12 -10.95 -29.37
N SER A 350 12.93 -9.98 -28.46
CA SER A 350 12.44 -8.64 -28.84
C SER A 350 13.55 -7.70 -29.33
N THR A 351 14.78 -7.85 -28.84
CA THR A 351 15.89 -6.94 -29.20
C THR A 351 16.81 -7.49 -30.27
N GLY A 352 16.79 -8.80 -30.53
CA GLY A 352 17.72 -9.48 -31.44
C GLY A 352 19.18 -9.47 -30.98
N GLN A 353 19.43 -9.17 -29.70
CA GLN A 353 20.76 -9.12 -29.09
C GLN A 353 20.82 -10.12 -27.95
N SER A 354 21.89 -10.91 -27.86
CA SER A 354 22.09 -11.88 -26.77
C SER A 354 23.21 -11.46 -25.84
N LEU A 355 23.06 -11.74 -24.54
CA LEU A 355 24.16 -11.60 -23.59
C LEU A 355 25.25 -12.66 -23.83
N PRO A 356 26.55 -12.30 -23.80
CA PRO A 356 27.62 -13.28 -23.93
C PRO A 356 27.50 -14.39 -22.87
N GLY A 357 27.57 -15.65 -23.32
CA GLY A 357 27.51 -16.83 -22.46
C GLY A 357 26.13 -17.15 -21.87
N SER A 358 25.05 -16.48 -22.28
CA SER A 358 23.70 -16.74 -21.74
C SER A 358 23.07 -18.05 -22.22
N ALA A 359 23.47 -18.57 -23.39
CA ALA A 359 22.88 -19.76 -24.00
C ALA A 359 22.89 -21.00 -23.08
N TYR A 360 23.94 -21.18 -22.28
CA TYR A 360 24.00 -22.24 -21.28
C TYR A 360 22.92 -22.05 -20.21
N PHE A 361 22.82 -20.84 -19.63
CA PHE A 361 21.80 -20.51 -18.64
C PHE A 361 20.39 -20.66 -19.21
N HIS A 362 20.15 -20.24 -20.45
CA HIS A 362 18.86 -20.43 -21.11
C HIS A 362 18.46 -21.91 -21.12
N SER A 363 19.35 -22.80 -21.55
CA SER A 363 19.02 -24.23 -21.69
C SER A 363 18.54 -24.92 -20.41
N ILE A 364 19.14 -24.59 -19.26
CA ILE A 364 18.85 -25.26 -17.96
C ILE A 364 17.81 -24.51 -17.13
N PHE A 365 17.53 -23.24 -17.43
CA PHE A 365 16.66 -22.37 -16.65
C PHE A 365 15.44 -21.85 -17.41
N GLU A 366 15.25 -22.16 -18.69
CA GLU A 366 14.15 -21.64 -19.51
C GLU A 366 12.77 -21.98 -18.92
N ARG A 367 12.55 -23.24 -18.49
CA ARG A 367 11.22 -23.72 -18.10
C ARG A 367 11.26 -24.61 -16.87
N GLY A 368 10.47 -24.24 -15.86
CA GLY A 368 10.31 -25.01 -14.62
C GLY A 368 9.43 -26.25 -14.78
N ILE A 369 9.42 -27.10 -13.75
CA ILE A 369 8.59 -28.31 -13.73
C ILE A 369 7.15 -28.01 -13.28
N ASP A 370 6.19 -28.71 -13.87
CA ASP A 370 4.81 -28.80 -13.39
C ASP A 370 4.34 -30.26 -13.45
N PRO A 371 4.63 -31.07 -12.41
CA PRO A 371 4.17 -32.45 -12.35
C PRO A 371 2.66 -32.50 -12.06
N ASP A 372 1.98 -33.46 -12.66
CA ASP A 372 0.60 -33.80 -12.32
C ASP A 372 0.54 -34.23 -10.85
N VAL A 373 -0.32 -33.60 -10.06
CA VAL A 373 -0.43 -33.88 -8.62
C VAL A 373 -1.09 -35.24 -8.38
N ASP A 374 -2.01 -35.69 -9.24
CA ASP A 374 -2.66 -37.00 -9.15
C ASP A 374 -1.73 -38.14 -9.65
N ASP A 375 -0.91 -37.86 -10.68
CA ASP A 375 0.05 -38.82 -11.28
C ASP A 375 1.43 -38.16 -11.53
N PRO A 376 2.32 -38.08 -10.51
CA PRO A 376 3.60 -37.37 -10.62
C PRO A 376 4.60 -37.93 -11.63
N GLU A 377 4.33 -39.09 -12.24
CA GLU A 377 5.12 -39.61 -13.37
C GLU A 377 4.86 -38.82 -14.66
N ARG A 378 3.76 -38.06 -14.72
CA ARG A 378 3.44 -37.14 -15.81
C ARG A 378 3.85 -35.73 -15.43
N CYS A 379 4.60 -35.07 -16.29
CA CYS A 379 5.00 -33.69 -16.11
C CYS A 379 4.92 -32.97 -17.44
N HIS A 380 4.48 -31.70 -17.43
CA HIS A 380 4.57 -30.84 -18.60
C HIS A 380 6.03 -30.65 -19.05
N ASP A 381 6.23 -30.32 -20.33
CA ASP A 381 7.56 -30.07 -20.89
C ASP A 381 8.35 -29.07 -20.02
N HIS A 382 9.61 -29.38 -19.76
CA HIS A 382 10.48 -28.57 -18.89
C HIS A 382 11.95 -28.66 -19.35
N SER A 383 12.79 -27.74 -18.88
CA SER A 383 14.23 -27.78 -19.14
C SER A 383 14.88 -29.05 -18.58
N GLU A 384 15.92 -29.55 -19.24
CA GLU A 384 16.71 -30.65 -18.70
C GLU A 384 17.34 -30.22 -17.36
N VAL A 385 17.14 -31.05 -16.33
CA VAL A 385 17.71 -30.79 -15.01
C VAL A 385 19.16 -31.27 -15.02
N PRO A 386 20.15 -30.40 -14.80
CA PRO A 386 21.55 -30.79 -14.82
C PRO A 386 21.87 -31.70 -13.62
N ASP A 387 22.89 -32.54 -13.77
CA ASP A 387 23.41 -33.39 -12.66
C ASP A 387 23.82 -32.54 -11.45
N GLU A 388 24.43 -31.38 -11.71
CA GLU A 388 24.79 -30.37 -10.72
C GLU A 388 24.42 -28.97 -11.21
N TRP A 389 23.76 -28.18 -10.34
CA TRP A 389 23.47 -26.78 -10.64
C TRP A 389 24.74 -25.93 -10.65
N PRO A 390 24.83 -24.87 -11.48
CA PRO A 390 25.93 -23.91 -11.43
C PRO A 390 26.11 -23.31 -10.03
N ALA A 391 27.32 -22.85 -9.72
CA ALA A 391 27.56 -22.25 -8.41
C ALA A 391 26.69 -20.99 -8.24
N ALA A 392 26.15 -20.78 -7.03
CA ALA A 392 25.25 -19.65 -6.77
C ALA A 392 25.88 -18.30 -7.15
N GLY A 393 27.19 -18.13 -6.95
CA GLY A 393 27.92 -16.92 -7.38
C GLY A 393 27.86 -16.68 -8.90
N GLU A 394 28.00 -17.73 -9.71
CA GLU A 394 27.93 -17.62 -11.18
C GLU A 394 26.52 -17.25 -11.66
N ILE A 395 25.49 -17.79 -10.99
CA ILE A 395 24.09 -17.46 -11.26
C ILE A 395 23.80 -16.00 -10.88
N LEU A 396 24.32 -15.53 -9.75
CA LEU A 396 24.16 -14.14 -9.30
C LEU A 396 24.92 -13.16 -10.21
N ASP A 397 26.09 -13.52 -10.72
CA ASP A 397 26.81 -12.72 -11.73
C ASP A 397 26.02 -12.64 -13.05
N TYR A 398 25.39 -13.74 -13.47
CA TYR A 398 24.48 -13.73 -14.61
C TYR A 398 23.26 -12.82 -14.36
N GLN A 399 22.61 -12.95 -13.20
CA GLN A 399 21.51 -12.08 -12.79
C GLN A 399 21.92 -10.60 -12.83
N GLY A 400 23.09 -10.25 -12.32
CA GLY A 400 23.63 -8.90 -12.36
C GLY A 400 23.72 -8.34 -13.77
N ARG A 401 24.25 -9.12 -14.72
CA ARG A 401 24.33 -8.72 -16.14
C ARG A 401 22.96 -8.53 -16.79
N VAL A 402 21.98 -9.38 -16.48
CA VAL A 402 20.60 -9.22 -16.97
C VAL A 402 19.97 -7.93 -16.41
N ARG A 403 20.16 -7.65 -15.11
CA ARG A 403 19.69 -6.40 -14.49
C ARG A 403 20.35 -5.16 -15.10
N ASP A 404 21.65 -5.21 -15.39
CA ASP A 404 22.38 -4.12 -16.04
C ASP A 404 21.92 -3.89 -17.49
N ARG A 405 21.67 -4.98 -18.23
CA ARG A 405 21.04 -4.90 -19.55
C ARG A 405 19.69 -4.18 -19.47
N LEU A 406 18.84 -4.54 -18.51
CA LEU A 406 17.55 -3.88 -18.31
C LEU A 406 17.71 -2.40 -17.95
N ARG A 407 18.62 -2.04 -17.04
CA ARG A 407 18.94 -0.63 -16.73
C ARG A 407 19.35 0.14 -17.99
N GLY A 408 20.14 -0.49 -18.86
CA GLY A 408 20.54 0.08 -20.15
C GLY A 408 19.35 0.46 -21.04
N LEU A 409 18.28 -0.35 -21.05
CA LEU A 409 17.05 -0.05 -21.81
C LEU A 409 16.31 1.18 -21.27
N TYR A 410 16.40 1.45 -19.96
CA TYR A 410 15.80 2.64 -19.34
C TYR A 410 16.68 3.90 -19.43
N ALA A 411 17.94 3.81 -19.90
CA ALA A 411 18.90 4.92 -19.87
C ALA A 411 18.44 6.15 -20.70
N GLY A 412 17.69 5.92 -21.78
CA GLY A 412 17.11 6.98 -22.62
C GLY A 412 15.79 7.55 -22.11
N GLY A 413 15.27 7.04 -20.99
CA GLY A 413 13.92 7.30 -20.48
C GLY A 413 12.93 6.21 -20.86
N GLN A 414 11.87 6.06 -20.07
CA GLN A 414 10.87 5.01 -20.26
C GLN A 414 10.06 5.19 -21.56
N ASP A 415 9.80 6.45 -21.94
CA ASP A 415 8.89 6.78 -23.03
C ASP A 415 9.52 6.54 -24.43
N VAL A 416 10.82 6.25 -24.50
CA VAL A 416 11.52 5.90 -25.75
C VAL A 416 11.64 4.38 -25.97
N ILE A 417 11.20 3.56 -25.01
CA ILE A 417 11.26 2.10 -25.13
C ILE A 417 10.23 1.63 -26.17
N PRO A 418 10.64 0.91 -27.23
CA PRO A 418 9.71 0.34 -28.21
C PRO A 418 8.66 -0.55 -27.55
N ARG A 419 7.41 -0.54 -28.04
CA ARG A 419 6.29 -1.23 -27.37
C ARG A 419 6.46 -2.75 -27.27
N ASP A 420 7.06 -3.38 -28.27
CA ASP A 420 7.40 -4.81 -28.26
C ASP A 420 8.44 -5.14 -27.18
N VAL A 421 9.50 -4.33 -27.05
CA VAL A 421 10.47 -4.43 -25.96
C VAL A 421 9.80 -4.11 -24.61
N GLY A 422 8.90 -3.14 -24.57
CA GLY A 422 8.09 -2.81 -23.41
C GLY A 422 7.24 -3.99 -22.94
N ARG A 423 6.61 -4.73 -23.86
CA ARG A 423 5.86 -5.94 -23.53
C ARG A 423 6.76 -6.99 -22.90
N THR A 424 7.95 -7.20 -23.45
CA THR A 424 8.96 -8.10 -22.86
C THR A 424 9.34 -7.69 -21.44
N ILE A 425 9.61 -6.40 -21.22
CA ILE A 425 9.95 -5.88 -19.88
C ILE A 425 8.77 -6.10 -18.92
N TRP A 426 7.55 -5.78 -19.34
CA TRP A 426 6.36 -6.01 -18.51
C TRP A 426 6.16 -7.50 -18.19
N LEU A 427 6.32 -8.39 -19.17
CA LEU A 427 6.25 -9.85 -18.98
C LEU A 427 7.27 -10.32 -17.94
N GLY A 428 8.53 -9.91 -18.08
CA GLY A 428 9.58 -10.28 -17.14
C GLY A 428 9.31 -9.77 -15.71
N TYR A 429 8.77 -8.55 -15.59
CA TYR A 429 8.43 -7.97 -14.29
C TYR A 429 7.36 -8.78 -13.56
N GLU A 430 6.26 -9.10 -14.25
CA GLU A 430 5.17 -9.88 -13.65
C GLU A 430 5.56 -11.34 -13.42
N HIS A 431 6.38 -11.91 -14.31
CA HIS A 431 6.97 -13.24 -14.11
C HIS A 431 7.80 -13.29 -12.82
N GLU A 432 8.72 -12.34 -12.60
CA GLU A 432 9.51 -12.25 -11.37
C GLU A 432 8.61 -12.09 -10.13
N ALA A 433 7.55 -11.28 -10.23
CA ALA A 433 6.58 -11.10 -9.15
C ALA A 433 5.83 -12.39 -8.78
N MET A 434 5.38 -13.15 -9.78
CA MET A 434 4.73 -14.45 -9.57
C MET A 434 5.69 -15.49 -8.97
N HIS A 435 6.97 -15.44 -9.36
CA HIS A 435 7.99 -16.32 -8.81
C HIS A 435 8.41 -15.97 -7.37
N ILE A 436 8.37 -14.69 -6.97
CA ILE A 436 8.57 -14.30 -5.57
C ILE A 436 7.53 -14.98 -4.68
N GLU A 437 6.25 -14.93 -5.07
CA GLU A 437 5.16 -15.59 -4.33
C GLU A 437 5.37 -17.11 -4.31
N THR A 438 5.75 -17.70 -5.45
CA THR A 438 6.07 -19.13 -5.54
C THR A 438 7.19 -19.57 -4.62
N PHE A 439 8.26 -18.79 -4.59
CA PHE A 439 9.42 -19.10 -3.78
C PHE A 439 9.09 -19.00 -2.29
N LEU A 440 8.32 -17.99 -1.87
CA LEU A 440 7.96 -17.84 -0.47
C LEU A 440 7.10 -19.01 0.06
N TYR A 441 6.10 -19.50 -0.68
CA TYR A 441 5.34 -20.65 -0.16
C TYR A 441 6.19 -21.93 -0.11
N MET A 442 7.23 -22.08 -0.94
CA MET A 442 8.23 -23.14 -0.77
C MET A 442 9.01 -22.97 0.53
N LEU A 443 9.47 -21.74 0.81
CA LEU A 443 10.20 -21.42 2.05
C LEU A 443 9.37 -21.75 3.30
N LEU A 444 8.06 -21.45 3.31
CA LEU A 444 7.19 -21.77 4.45
C LEU A 444 7.09 -23.28 4.78
N GLN A 445 7.45 -24.16 3.83
CA GLN A 445 7.50 -25.61 4.06
C GLN A 445 8.81 -26.05 4.74
N SER A 446 9.85 -25.21 4.75
CA SER A 446 11.10 -25.44 5.46
C SER A 446 11.05 -24.85 6.87
N ASP A 447 11.56 -25.60 7.85
CA ASP A 447 11.76 -25.15 9.23
C ASP A 447 13.01 -24.26 9.39
N LYS A 448 13.84 -24.16 8.34
CA LYS A 448 15.08 -23.37 8.32
C LYS A 448 14.93 -21.98 7.73
N THR A 449 13.75 -21.63 7.23
CA THR A 449 13.48 -20.28 6.72
C THR A 449 13.57 -19.25 7.82
N LEU A 450 14.36 -18.22 7.58
CA LEU A 450 14.51 -17.08 8.47
C LEU A 450 13.44 -16.03 8.17
N PRO A 451 12.97 -15.29 9.20
CA PRO A 451 12.04 -14.19 8.99
C PRO A 451 12.67 -13.08 8.15
N PRO A 452 11.86 -12.25 7.48
CA PRO A 452 12.37 -11.12 6.72
C PRO A 452 13.22 -10.21 7.61
N PRO A 453 14.47 -9.88 7.21
CA PRO A 453 15.35 -9.06 8.02
C PRO A 453 14.73 -7.67 8.28
N HIS A 454 14.97 -7.11 9.46
CA HIS A 454 14.47 -5.80 9.88
C HIS A 454 12.93 -5.68 9.92
N THR A 455 12.19 -6.79 9.89
CA THR A 455 10.77 -6.82 10.22
C THR A 455 10.56 -7.25 11.67
N GLU A 456 9.71 -6.54 12.40
CA GLU A 456 9.34 -6.92 13.75
C GLU A 456 8.29 -8.03 13.68
N ARG A 457 8.47 -9.08 14.49
CA ARG A 457 7.48 -10.15 14.59
C ARG A 457 6.21 -9.59 15.23
N PRO A 458 5.03 -9.73 14.60
CA PRO A 458 3.77 -9.29 15.20
C PRO A 458 3.46 -10.04 16.51
N ASP A 459 2.84 -9.34 17.46
CA ASP A 459 2.22 -9.96 18.64
C ASP A 459 0.92 -10.68 18.22
N PHE A 460 1.08 -11.92 17.76
CA PHE A 460 -0.03 -12.72 17.25
C PHE A 460 -1.10 -13.01 18.31
N GLU A 461 -0.73 -13.11 19.59
CA GLU A 461 -1.70 -13.35 20.66
C GLU A 461 -2.58 -12.12 20.89
N LYS A 462 -1.98 -10.93 20.95
CA LYS A 462 -2.72 -9.67 21.02
C LYS A 462 -3.63 -9.49 19.81
N LEU A 463 -3.12 -9.72 18.60
CA LEU A 463 -3.91 -9.61 17.37
C LEU A 463 -5.08 -10.60 17.34
N ALA A 464 -4.89 -11.82 17.85
CA ALA A 464 -5.95 -12.82 17.95
C ALA A 464 -7.06 -12.39 18.92
N ARG A 465 -6.69 -11.81 20.08
CA ARG A 465 -7.67 -11.28 21.04
C ARG A 465 -8.49 -10.13 20.44
N GLU A 466 -7.82 -9.18 19.79
CA GLU A 466 -8.49 -8.05 19.11
C GLU A 466 -9.42 -8.54 17.99
N ALA A 467 -8.99 -9.53 17.20
CA ALA A 467 -9.81 -10.13 16.16
C ALA A 467 -11.04 -10.85 16.74
N TYR A 468 -10.87 -11.60 17.84
CA TYR A 468 -11.95 -12.29 18.53
C TYR A 468 -13.00 -11.32 19.06
N GLU A 469 -12.58 -10.22 19.70
CA GLU A 469 -13.47 -9.18 20.22
C GLU A 469 -14.24 -8.45 19.10
N ALA A 470 -13.64 -8.33 17.92
CA ALA A 470 -14.25 -7.67 16.76
C ALA A 470 -15.15 -8.60 15.92
N ARG A 471 -15.31 -9.88 16.28
CA ARG A 471 -16.07 -10.86 15.48
C ARG A 471 -17.51 -10.41 15.24
N VAL A 472 -17.95 -10.55 14.00
CA VAL A 472 -19.37 -10.43 13.62
C VAL A 472 -19.83 -11.68 12.85
N PRO A 473 -21.13 -12.01 12.86
CA PRO A 473 -21.66 -13.12 12.07
C PRO A 473 -21.34 -12.96 10.58
N ASN A 474 -20.98 -14.06 9.90
CA ASN A 474 -20.80 -14.07 8.45
C ASN A 474 -22.17 -14.11 7.77
N GLN A 475 -22.58 -12.99 7.16
CA GLN A 475 -23.89 -12.85 6.54
C GLN A 475 -23.89 -13.34 5.09
N TRP A 476 -25.08 -13.72 4.62
CA TRP A 476 -25.34 -13.97 3.20
C TRP A 476 -25.84 -12.68 2.55
N PHE A 477 -25.28 -12.34 1.40
CA PHE A 477 -25.61 -11.15 0.61
C PHE A 477 -26.18 -11.56 -0.73
N ASP A 478 -27.28 -10.93 -1.15
CA ASP A 478 -27.81 -11.06 -2.50
C ASP A 478 -26.92 -10.30 -3.49
N VAL A 479 -26.36 -11.02 -4.45
CA VAL A 479 -25.66 -10.46 -5.60
C VAL A 479 -26.63 -10.46 -6.78
N PRO A 480 -27.04 -9.30 -7.30
CA PRO A 480 -28.04 -9.24 -8.36
C PRO A 480 -27.48 -9.79 -9.68
N GLU A 481 -28.39 -10.24 -10.55
CA GLU A 481 -28.07 -10.49 -11.95
C GLU A 481 -27.45 -9.24 -12.56
N GLN A 482 -26.32 -9.40 -13.25
CA GLN A 482 -25.60 -8.30 -13.87
C GLN A 482 -24.76 -8.78 -15.05
N THR A 483 -24.54 -7.88 -16.00
CA THR A 483 -23.54 -8.05 -17.04
C THR A 483 -22.25 -7.38 -16.58
N ILE A 484 -21.15 -8.12 -16.58
CA ILE A 484 -19.85 -7.62 -16.12
C ILE A 484 -18.83 -7.62 -17.27
N PRO A 485 -17.93 -6.63 -17.32
CA PRO A 485 -16.79 -6.67 -18.23
C PRO A 485 -15.74 -7.65 -17.70
N VAL A 486 -15.19 -8.48 -18.59
CA VAL A 486 -14.13 -9.45 -18.32
C VAL A 486 -13.03 -9.31 -19.36
N GLY A 487 -11.78 -9.46 -18.94
CA GLY A 487 -10.63 -9.35 -19.84
C GLY A 487 -10.27 -7.91 -20.20
N ILE A 488 -9.37 -7.78 -21.16
CA ILE A 488 -8.83 -6.51 -21.65
C ILE A 488 -8.33 -6.69 -23.09
N ASP A 489 -8.45 -5.64 -23.90
CA ASP A 489 -7.85 -5.62 -25.23
C ASP A 489 -6.42 -5.07 -25.18
N ASP A 490 -5.45 -5.90 -25.56
CA ASP A 490 -4.05 -5.53 -25.81
C ASP A 490 -3.61 -6.14 -27.16
N PRO A 491 -3.84 -5.44 -28.29
CA PRO A 491 -3.46 -5.91 -29.61
C PRO A 491 -1.93 -5.96 -29.77
N GLU A 492 -1.47 -6.91 -30.58
CA GLU A 492 -0.04 -7.12 -30.87
C GLU A 492 0.53 -6.11 -31.88
N ASP A 493 -0.32 -5.29 -32.53
CA ASP A 493 0.07 -4.31 -33.55
C ASP A 493 0.88 -3.11 -33.02
N GLY A 494 0.80 -2.89 -31.70
CA GLY A 494 1.62 -1.93 -30.99
C GLY A 494 1.28 -0.46 -31.25
N THR A 495 0.09 -0.14 -31.75
CA THR A 495 -0.21 1.24 -32.22
C THR A 495 -0.53 2.23 -31.08
N ASP A 496 -0.93 1.75 -29.92
CA ASP A 496 -1.31 2.58 -28.76
C ASP A 496 -0.26 2.44 -27.62
N PRO A 497 0.63 3.44 -27.43
CA PRO A 497 1.65 3.38 -26.38
C PRO A 497 1.08 3.48 -24.96
N ASN A 498 -0.14 3.99 -24.79
CA ASN A 498 -0.78 4.21 -23.50
C ASN A 498 -1.62 3.01 -23.02
N ARG A 499 -1.75 1.98 -23.85
CA ARG A 499 -2.52 0.79 -23.53
C ARG A 499 -1.77 -0.16 -22.60
N HIS A 500 -2.42 -0.58 -21.52
CA HIS A 500 -1.91 -1.60 -20.60
C HIS A 500 -1.68 -2.94 -21.31
N PHE A 501 -0.65 -3.65 -20.88
CA PHE A 501 -0.35 -5.00 -21.34
C PHE A 501 -1.19 -6.04 -20.59
N ALA A 502 -1.38 -7.21 -21.20
CA ALA A 502 -2.10 -8.30 -20.59
C ALA A 502 -1.57 -9.67 -21.03
N TRP A 503 -1.71 -10.67 -20.16
CA TRP A 503 -1.40 -12.05 -20.52
C TRP A 503 -2.41 -12.55 -21.55
N ASP A 504 -2.04 -13.55 -22.34
CA ASP A 504 -2.87 -14.08 -23.42
C ASP A 504 -4.27 -14.51 -22.94
N ILE A 505 -4.36 -15.16 -21.78
CA ILE A 505 -5.63 -15.58 -21.17
C ILE A 505 -6.55 -14.44 -20.73
N GLU A 506 -6.05 -13.21 -20.66
CA GLU A 506 -6.85 -12.04 -20.33
C GLU A 506 -7.49 -11.38 -21.56
N LYS A 507 -7.12 -11.84 -22.77
CA LYS A 507 -7.46 -11.20 -24.05
C LYS A 507 -8.37 -12.11 -24.90
N PRO A 508 -9.39 -11.57 -25.60
CA PRO A 508 -9.78 -10.16 -25.64
C PRO A 508 -10.73 -9.75 -24.50
N ALA A 509 -11.06 -8.46 -24.45
CA ALA A 509 -12.16 -7.96 -23.63
C ALA A 509 -13.50 -8.54 -24.11
N ARG A 510 -14.36 -8.87 -23.16
CA ARG A 510 -15.70 -9.43 -23.40
C ARG A 510 -16.67 -9.06 -22.30
N GLU A 511 -17.95 -9.25 -22.55
CA GLU A 511 -19.00 -9.13 -21.55
C GLU A 511 -19.49 -10.51 -21.13
N GLN A 512 -19.77 -10.67 -19.84
CA GLN A 512 -20.35 -11.88 -19.30
C GLN A 512 -21.62 -11.56 -18.52
N LYS A 513 -22.73 -12.19 -18.90
CA LYS A 513 -23.95 -12.15 -18.10
C LYS A 513 -23.85 -13.17 -16.97
N VAL A 514 -24.10 -12.74 -15.73
CA VAL A 514 -24.07 -13.57 -14.52
C VAL A 514 -25.43 -13.47 -13.84
N HIS A 515 -26.03 -14.63 -13.55
CA HIS A 515 -27.32 -14.73 -12.87
C HIS A 515 -27.25 -14.21 -11.42
N ALA A 516 -28.40 -14.03 -10.77
CA ALA A 516 -28.46 -13.64 -9.36
C ALA A 516 -28.17 -14.84 -8.44
N PHE A 517 -27.41 -14.62 -7.36
CA PHE A 517 -27.06 -15.65 -6.38
C PHE A 517 -26.77 -15.01 -5.01
N GLN A 518 -26.53 -15.83 -4.00
CA GLN A 518 -26.12 -15.36 -2.68
C GLN A 518 -24.66 -15.71 -2.39
N ALA A 519 -23.92 -14.79 -1.78
CA ALA A 519 -22.53 -14.98 -1.37
C ALA A 519 -22.34 -14.69 0.12
N GLN A 520 -21.48 -15.47 0.79
CA GLN A 520 -21.04 -15.11 2.13
C GLN A 520 -20.10 -13.90 2.11
N GLY A 521 -20.19 -13.07 3.15
CA GLY A 521 -19.44 -11.83 3.28
C GLY A 521 -17.91 -12.01 3.24
N ARG A 522 -17.40 -13.03 3.94
CA ARG A 522 -15.96 -13.32 4.08
C ARG A 522 -15.59 -14.76 3.66
N PRO A 523 -14.28 -15.06 3.43
CA PRO A 523 -13.82 -16.44 3.23
C PRO A 523 -14.05 -17.35 4.43
N ILE A 524 -13.93 -18.66 4.18
CA ILE A 524 -13.81 -19.72 5.19
C ILE A 524 -12.57 -19.44 6.06
N THR A 525 -12.73 -19.45 7.38
CA THR A 525 -11.61 -19.26 8.31
C THR A 525 -10.94 -20.56 8.73
N ASN A 526 -9.79 -20.47 9.39
CA ASN A 526 -9.18 -21.61 10.06
C ASN A 526 -10.11 -22.23 11.12
N GLU A 527 -10.93 -21.44 11.82
CA GLU A 527 -11.94 -21.95 12.75
C GLU A 527 -13.04 -22.74 12.03
N ASP A 528 -13.59 -22.19 10.94
CA ASP A 528 -14.61 -22.86 10.12
C ASP A 528 -14.09 -24.22 9.60
N TYR A 529 -12.85 -24.23 9.09
CA TYR A 529 -12.20 -25.45 8.59
C TYR A 529 -11.85 -26.44 9.71
N ALA A 530 -11.40 -25.96 10.87
CA ALA A 530 -11.14 -26.81 12.04
C ALA A 530 -12.41 -27.51 12.52
N LYS A 531 -13.56 -26.83 12.53
CA LYS A 531 -14.87 -27.43 12.81
C LYS A 531 -15.21 -28.52 11.80
N TYR A 532 -15.04 -28.25 10.51
CA TYR A 532 -15.25 -29.23 9.46
C TYR A 532 -14.41 -30.50 9.69
N LEU A 533 -13.09 -30.36 9.93
CA LEU A 533 -12.21 -31.49 10.19
C LEU A 533 -12.63 -32.28 11.43
N TYR A 534 -12.94 -31.58 12.54
CA TYR A 534 -13.31 -32.21 13.80
C TYR A 534 -14.63 -33.00 13.70
N HIS A 535 -15.69 -32.38 13.16
CA HIS A 535 -17.01 -33.00 13.06
C HIS A 535 -17.06 -34.11 12.00
N SER A 536 -16.27 -33.97 10.93
CA SER A 536 -16.16 -34.98 9.87
C SER A 536 -15.15 -36.09 10.19
N LYS A 537 -14.45 -36.00 11.34
CA LYS A 537 -13.40 -36.94 11.77
C LYS A 537 -12.28 -37.10 10.74
N ILE A 538 -11.82 -35.98 10.18
CA ILE A 538 -10.72 -35.93 9.23
C ILE A 538 -9.44 -35.61 10.01
N ASP A 539 -8.48 -36.53 9.99
CA ASP A 539 -7.21 -36.40 10.72
C ASP A 539 -6.13 -35.63 9.93
N GLN A 540 -6.27 -35.57 8.61
CA GLN A 540 -5.35 -34.87 7.71
C GLN A 540 -5.50 -33.36 7.87
N ILE A 541 -4.40 -32.67 8.16
CA ILE A 541 -4.34 -31.21 8.23
C ILE A 541 -3.86 -30.64 6.88
N PRO A 542 -4.24 -29.40 6.52
CA PRO A 542 -3.83 -28.80 5.25
C PRO A 542 -2.33 -28.47 5.29
N ALA A 543 -1.69 -28.39 4.11
CA ALA A 543 -0.24 -28.12 4.02
C ALA A 543 0.17 -26.75 4.58
N ALA A 544 -0.78 -25.81 4.72
CA ALA A 544 -0.58 -24.54 5.39
C ALA A 544 -0.41 -24.69 6.93
N TRP A 545 -0.81 -25.82 7.51
CA TRP A 545 -0.66 -26.11 8.92
C TRP A 545 0.54 -27.03 9.18
N VAL A 546 0.97 -27.09 10.43
CA VAL A 546 2.02 -27.98 10.92
C VAL A 546 1.67 -28.49 12.31
N LYS A 547 2.05 -29.73 12.62
CA LYS A 547 1.97 -30.27 13.99
C LYS A 547 3.18 -29.80 14.79
N THR A 548 2.96 -29.30 15.99
CA THR A 548 4.02 -28.87 16.90
C THR A 548 4.08 -29.83 18.09
N ASP A 549 5.29 -30.23 18.50
CA ASP A 549 5.46 -31.09 19.65
C ASP A 549 5.04 -30.35 20.93
N THR A 550 4.16 -30.96 21.72
CA THR A 550 3.55 -30.35 22.92
C THR A 550 4.44 -30.44 24.17
N HIS A 551 5.75 -30.63 24.00
CA HIS A 551 6.71 -30.76 25.10
C HIS A 551 7.81 -29.70 25.05
N SER A 552 7.46 -28.45 25.35
CA SER A 552 8.41 -27.53 25.96
C SER A 552 7.67 -26.53 26.85
N ASN A 553 7.55 -26.86 28.14
CA ASN A 553 7.32 -25.85 29.18
C ASN A 553 8.45 -24.82 29.10
N GLY A 554 8.10 -23.54 29.30
CA GLY A 554 8.97 -22.41 29.04
C GLY A 554 10.38 -22.50 29.64
N ALA A 555 11.38 -22.30 28.79
CA ALA A 555 12.62 -21.55 29.02
C ALA A 555 13.56 -21.73 27.80
N THR A 556 14.03 -20.61 27.25
CA THR A 556 15.32 -20.41 26.53
C THR A 556 15.80 -21.39 25.44
N HIS A 557 16.15 -20.81 24.28
CA HIS A 557 17.16 -21.23 23.29
C HIS A 557 17.69 -22.67 23.34
N SER A 558 17.50 -23.44 22.25
CA SER A 558 18.60 -24.08 21.49
C SER A 558 18.08 -24.95 20.34
N ASN A 559 18.88 -24.98 19.27
CA ASN A 559 18.78 -25.88 18.12
C ASN A 559 18.66 -27.36 18.55
N GLY A 560 17.77 -28.11 17.90
CA GLY A 560 17.60 -29.54 18.15
C GLY A 560 16.90 -30.26 17.02
N VAL A 561 17.72 -30.87 16.17
CA VAL A 561 17.45 -31.82 15.07
C VAL A 561 16.29 -32.78 15.35
N ALA A 562 15.35 -32.91 14.40
CA ALA A 562 14.51 -34.10 14.26
C ALA A 562 14.38 -34.51 12.77
N ASN A 563 14.81 -35.75 12.51
CA ASN A 563 14.93 -36.37 11.19
C ASN A 563 13.61 -36.41 10.41
N GLY A 564 13.74 -36.13 9.11
CA GLY A 564 12.72 -36.42 8.12
C GLY A 564 12.46 -37.91 8.00
N ASN A 565 11.17 -38.26 7.86
CA ASN A 565 10.75 -39.42 7.10
C ASN A 565 9.37 -39.15 6.52
N ALA A 566 9.36 -38.88 5.22
CA ALA A 566 8.15 -38.82 4.41
C ALA A 566 7.78 -40.24 3.97
N ASN A 567 6.60 -40.71 4.35
CA ASN A 567 5.84 -41.73 3.63
C ASN A 567 4.54 -41.03 3.17
N GLY A 568 4.10 -41.07 1.92
CA GLY A 568 4.26 -42.09 0.90
C GLY A 568 3.02 -42.99 0.87
N ASN A 569 2.04 -42.60 0.05
CA ASN A 569 0.84 -43.32 -0.44
C ASN A 569 -0.07 -44.10 0.52
N ALA A 570 -1.36 -43.73 0.51
CA ALA A 570 -2.45 -44.69 0.35
C ALA A 570 -3.66 -44.02 -0.32
N ASN A 571 -3.88 -44.34 -1.59
CA ASN A 571 -5.11 -44.08 -2.33
C ASN A 571 -6.21 -44.99 -1.76
N GLY A 572 -7.27 -44.38 -1.22
CA GLY A 572 -8.39 -45.09 -0.59
C GLY A 572 -9.71 -44.44 -0.99
N ASN A 573 -10.20 -44.82 -2.16
CA ASN A 573 -11.52 -44.44 -2.65
C ASN A 573 -12.59 -45.03 -1.73
N ALA A 574 -13.24 -44.20 -0.92
CA ALA A 574 -14.39 -44.59 -0.11
C ALA A 574 -15.59 -43.70 -0.45
N ASN A 575 -16.31 -44.07 -1.50
CA ASN A 575 -17.68 -43.63 -1.75
C ASN A 575 -18.58 -44.15 -0.62
N GLY A 576 -18.76 -43.32 0.41
CA GLY A 576 -19.76 -43.52 1.47
C GLY A 576 -20.91 -42.54 1.28
N ASN A 577 -21.90 -42.93 0.48
CA ASN A 577 -23.14 -42.19 0.32
C ASN A 577 -23.96 -42.30 1.63
N ALA A 578 -23.85 -41.31 2.52
CA ALA A 578 -24.64 -41.23 3.74
C ALA A 578 -25.60 -40.03 3.65
N ASN A 579 -26.83 -40.31 3.19
CA ASN A 579 -27.95 -39.39 3.28
C ASN A 579 -28.30 -39.14 4.77
N GLY A 580 -27.83 -38.00 5.30
CA GLY A 580 -28.22 -37.48 6.60
C GLY A 580 -28.86 -36.11 6.44
N ASN A 581 -30.17 -36.09 6.24
CA ASN A 581 -30.97 -34.87 6.20
C ASN A 581 -31.06 -34.28 7.62
N ALA A 582 -30.16 -33.36 7.99
CA ALA A 582 -30.23 -32.62 9.25
C ALA A 582 -30.77 -31.20 8.98
N ASN A 583 -32.10 -31.09 9.06
CA ASN A 583 -32.77 -29.79 9.15
C ASN A 583 -32.28 -29.03 10.39
N GLY A 584 -32.15 -27.71 10.21
CA GLY A 584 -31.55 -26.81 11.18
C GLY A 584 -32.17 -26.81 12.57
N ASN A 585 -31.28 -26.54 13.52
CA ASN A 585 -31.44 -25.87 14.82
C ASN A 585 -30.58 -26.59 15.87
N THR A 586 -29.34 -26.17 16.05
CA THR A 586 -28.46 -26.69 17.12
C THR A 586 -27.95 -25.55 18.01
N ASN A 587 -28.79 -25.18 18.97
CA ASN A 587 -28.32 -24.71 20.27
C ASN A 587 -27.67 -25.90 21.00
N GLY A 588 -26.36 -26.07 20.83
CA GLY A 588 -25.57 -27.12 21.48
C GLY A 588 -24.08 -26.92 21.22
N ASN A 589 -23.42 -26.17 22.10
CA ASN A 589 -21.97 -25.90 22.20
C ASN A 589 -21.11 -26.23 20.94
N ASP A 590 -21.19 -25.35 19.93
CA ASP A 590 -20.49 -25.41 18.64
C ASP A 590 -18.97 -25.08 18.76
N ALA A 591 -18.41 -25.25 19.96
CA ALA A 591 -17.04 -24.86 20.31
C ALA A 591 -16.08 -26.05 20.14
N LEU A 592 -14.97 -25.81 19.43
CA LEU A 592 -13.90 -26.79 19.26
C LEU A 592 -13.24 -27.10 20.62
N PRO A 593 -13.02 -28.39 20.98
CA PRO A 593 -12.25 -28.72 22.17
C PRO A 593 -10.83 -28.16 22.09
N ALA A 594 -10.32 -27.57 23.17
CA ALA A 594 -8.93 -27.09 23.23
C ALA A 594 -7.90 -28.19 22.92
N SER A 595 -8.23 -29.46 23.21
CA SER A 595 -7.41 -30.62 22.85
C SER A 595 -7.28 -30.83 21.34
N PHE A 596 -8.26 -30.41 20.54
CA PHE A 596 -8.18 -30.48 19.08
C PHE A 596 -7.24 -29.41 18.52
N LEU A 597 -7.26 -28.19 19.06
CA LEU A 597 -6.41 -27.09 18.59
C LEU A 597 -4.95 -27.24 19.03
N ARG A 598 -4.72 -27.83 20.21
CA ARG A 598 -3.39 -28.01 20.78
C ARG A 598 -2.45 -28.78 19.84
N GLY A 599 -1.21 -28.32 19.73
CA GLY A 599 -0.18 -28.96 18.91
C GLY A 599 -0.39 -28.75 17.41
N LYS A 600 -1.21 -27.78 17.00
CA LYS A 600 -1.36 -27.35 15.60
C LYS A 600 -0.98 -25.89 15.48
N ALA A 601 -0.34 -25.54 14.39
CA ALA A 601 0.08 -24.17 14.07
C ALA A 601 -0.05 -23.90 12.57
N VAL A 602 -0.22 -22.63 12.19
CA VAL A 602 -0.18 -22.14 10.82
C VAL A 602 1.27 -21.77 10.47
N ARG A 603 1.75 -22.17 9.29
CA ARG A 603 3.07 -21.81 8.77
C ARG A 603 3.06 -20.35 8.33
N THR A 604 4.05 -19.57 8.77
CA THR A 604 4.24 -18.17 8.36
C THR A 604 5.71 -17.87 8.14
N VAL A 605 6.04 -16.72 7.54
CA VAL A 605 7.45 -16.28 7.44
C VAL A 605 8.08 -15.99 8.79
N TYR A 606 7.28 -15.82 9.86
CA TYR A 606 7.74 -15.61 11.23
C TYR A 606 7.84 -16.92 12.03
N GLY A 607 7.79 -18.06 11.35
CA GLY A 607 7.71 -19.39 11.93
C GLY A 607 6.27 -19.85 12.19
N ALA A 608 6.12 -20.92 12.96
CA ALA A 608 4.82 -21.50 13.29
C ALA A 608 4.04 -20.59 14.25
N VAL A 609 2.83 -20.19 13.87
CA VAL A 609 1.88 -19.44 14.70
C VAL A 609 0.84 -20.42 15.25
N PRO A 610 0.66 -20.56 16.58
CA PRO A 610 -0.34 -21.46 17.15
C PRO A 610 -1.72 -21.29 16.50
N LEU A 611 -2.40 -22.40 16.20
CA LEU A 611 -3.69 -22.36 15.49
C LEU A 611 -4.74 -21.55 16.26
N GLU A 612 -4.68 -21.58 17.60
CA GLU A 612 -5.53 -20.77 18.48
C GLU A 612 -5.37 -19.25 18.29
N TYR A 613 -4.22 -18.79 17.81
CA TYR A 613 -3.98 -17.37 17.47
C TYR A 613 -4.33 -17.02 16.02
N ALA A 614 -4.63 -18.03 15.18
CA ALA A 614 -4.90 -17.87 13.76
C ALA A 614 -6.34 -18.26 13.35
N LEU A 615 -7.22 -18.53 14.32
CA LEU A 615 -8.61 -18.98 14.09
C LEU A 615 -9.41 -18.03 13.19
N ASP A 616 -9.19 -16.73 13.32
CA ASP A 616 -9.90 -15.67 12.59
C ASP A 616 -9.33 -15.40 11.19
N TRP A 617 -8.19 -15.99 10.85
CA TRP A 617 -7.57 -15.86 9.53
C TRP A 617 -8.29 -16.74 8.51
N PRO A 618 -8.27 -16.37 7.22
CA PRO A 618 -8.73 -17.27 6.17
C PRO A 618 -7.88 -18.56 6.16
N VAL A 619 -8.52 -19.70 5.91
CA VAL A 619 -7.79 -20.96 5.74
C VAL A 619 -7.21 -21.05 4.32
N SER A 620 -5.97 -21.54 4.22
CA SER A 620 -5.32 -21.85 2.94
C SER A 620 -5.27 -23.37 2.76
N ALA A 621 -5.85 -23.87 1.68
CA ALA A 621 -5.91 -25.30 1.34
C ALA A 621 -6.19 -25.50 -0.16
N SER A 622 -6.10 -26.74 -0.64
CA SER A 622 -6.45 -27.08 -2.03
C SER A 622 -7.94 -26.83 -2.33
N TYR A 623 -8.30 -26.74 -3.62
CA TYR A 623 -9.70 -26.63 -4.03
C TYR A 623 -10.52 -27.82 -3.51
N ASP A 624 -10.00 -29.05 -3.62
CA ASP A 624 -10.72 -30.26 -3.22
C ASP A 624 -11.01 -30.29 -1.71
N GLU A 625 -10.05 -29.88 -0.88
CA GLU A 625 -10.22 -29.71 0.57
C GLU A 625 -11.32 -28.69 0.90
N LEU A 626 -11.29 -27.53 0.24
CA LEU A 626 -12.21 -26.44 0.49
C LEU A 626 -13.60 -26.67 -0.11
N ALA A 627 -13.71 -27.43 -1.20
CA ALA A 627 -14.97 -27.83 -1.79
C ALA A 627 -15.75 -28.75 -0.83
N GLY A 628 -15.06 -29.70 -0.20
CA GLY A 628 -15.64 -30.54 0.85
C GLY A 628 -16.13 -29.71 2.05
N CYS A 629 -15.30 -28.77 2.52
CA CYS A 629 -15.68 -27.85 3.60
C CYS A 629 -16.88 -26.96 3.21
N ALA A 630 -16.88 -26.37 2.02
CA ALA A 630 -17.96 -25.52 1.54
C ALA A 630 -19.29 -26.29 1.47
N SER A 631 -19.26 -27.53 0.97
CA SER A 631 -20.43 -28.41 0.95
C SER A 631 -20.94 -28.74 2.35
N TRP A 632 -20.04 -29.03 3.31
CA TRP A 632 -20.41 -29.28 4.71
C TRP A 632 -21.05 -28.05 5.37
N MET A 633 -20.56 -26.85 5.03
CA MET A 633 -21.11 -25.56 5.47
C MET A 633 -22.41 -25.16 4.74
N GLY A 634 -22.91 -25.98 3.81
CA GLY A 634 -24.18 -25.76 3.12
C GLY A 634 -24.11 -24.79 1.93
N GLY A 635 -22.95 -24.66 1.28
CA GLY A 635 -22.76 -23.88 0.06
C GLY A 635 -21.83 -24.57 -0.95
N ARG A 636 -21.37 -23.79 -1.93
CA ARG A 636 -20.37 -24.23 -2.93
C ARG A 636 -19.33 -23.12 -3.16
N ILE A 637 -18.21 -23.48 -3.77
CA ILE A 637 -17.21 -22.50 -4.24
C ILE A 637 -17.77 -21.80 -5.51
N PRO A 638 -17.65 -20.45 -5.64
CA PRO A 638 -18.15 -19.72 -6.80
C PRO A 638 -17.46 -20.13 -8.09
N THR A 639 -18.15 -19.97 -9.22
CA THR A 639 -17.51 -19.90 -10.54
C THR A 639 -16.67 -18.63 -10.66
N ALA A 640 -15.75 -18.58 -11.62
CA ALA A 640 -14.94 -17.38 -11.88
C ALA A 640 -15.82 -16.18 -12.24
N GLU A 641 -16.92 -16.41 -12.96
CA GLU A 641 -17.91 -15.41 -13.33
C GLU A 641 -18.66 -14.86 -12.11
N GLU A 642 -19.08 -15.74 -11.19
CA GLU A 642 -19.70 -15.33 -9.91
C GLU A 642 -18.73 -14.54 -9.02
N ALA A 643 -17.47 -14.99 -8.88
CA ALA A 643 -16.46 -14.27 -8.12
C ALA A 643 -16.20 -12.87 -8.71
N ARG A 644 -16.09 -12.76 -10.04
CA ARG A 644 -15.98 -11.45 -10.72
C ARG A 644 -17.22 -10.59 -10.55
N SER A 645 -18.41 -11.19 -10.52
CA SER A 645 -19.69 -10.51 -10.26
C SER A 645 -19.75 -9.92 -8.84
N ILE A 646 -19.29 -10.67 -7.83
CA ILE A 646 -19.09 -10.17 -6.45
C ILE A 646 -18.16 -8.97 -6.46
N TYR A 647 -16.99 -9.10 -7.09
CA TYR A 647 -15.99 -8.03 -7.11
C TYR A 647 -16.51 -6.77 -7.79
N HIS A 648 -17.21 -6.92 -8.91
CA HIS A 648 -17.82 -5.82 -9.64
C HIS A 648 -18.90 -5.14 -8.78
N TYR A 649 -19.77 -5.91 -8.13
CA TYR A 649 -20.82 -5.39 -7.26
C TYR A 649 -20.25 -4.56 -6.10
N VAL A 650 -19.25 -5.08 -5.39
CA VAL A 650 -18.58 -4.38 -4.29
C VAL A 650 -17.86 -3.12 -4.78
N PHE A 651 -17.21 -3.19 -5.94
CA PHE A 651 -16.55 -2.04 -6.56
C PHE A 651 -17.55 -0.89 -6.82
N GLN A 652 -18.71 -1.20 -7.41
CA GLN A 652 -19.75 -0.19 -7.67
C GLN A 652 -20.35 0.39 -6.38
N GLN A 653 -20.59 -0.45 -5.36
CA GLN A 653 -21.10 0.03 -4.07
C GLN A 653 -20.12 0.97 -3.35
N ASN A 654 -18.83 0.65 -3.37
CA ASN A 654 -17.80 1.49 -2.75
C ASN A 654 -17.71 2.85 -3.44
N LYS A 655 -17.80 2.88 -4.78
CA LYS A 655 -17.87 4.11 -5.56
C LYS A 655 -19.07 4.97 -5.12
N LEU A 656 -20.26 4.37 -5.00
CA LEU A 656 -21.47 5.09 -4.57
C LEU A 656 -21.42 5.57 -3.10
N THR A 657 -20.83 4.77 -2.21
CA THR A 657 -20.72 5.11 -0.78
C THR A 657 -19.75 6.26 -0.53
N ALA A 658 -18.66 6.32 -1.30
CA ALA A 658 -17.72 7.44 -1.27
C ALA A 658 -18.43 8.76 -1.61
N LEU A 659 -19.27 8.75 -2.67
CA LEU A 659 -20.10 9.89 -3.07
C LEU A 659 -21.12 10.30 -2.00
N ASN A 660 -21.71 9.34 -1.27
CA ASN A 660 -22.77 9.62 -0.28
C ASN A 660 -22.26 10.07 1.10
N THR A 661 -21.15 9.51 1.58
CA THR A 661 -20.52 9.89 2.86
C THR A 661 -20.11 11.36 2.86
N LEU A 662 -19.80 11.82 1.65
CA LEU A 662 -19.53 13.20 1.33
C LEU A 662 -20.61 14.19 1.71
N ALA A 663 -21.85 13.87 1.34
CA ALA A 663 -22.98 14.76 1.49
C ALA A 663 -23.39 14.95 2.95
N LYS A 664 -23.01 14.04 3.86
CA LYS A 664 -23.51 13.99 5.25
C LYS A 664 -22.62 14.69 6.29
N LYS A 665 -21.31 14.88 6.05
CA LYS A 665 -20.36 15.42 7.05
C LYS A 665 -20.26 16.95 7.08
N VAL A 666 -20.89 17.62 6.13
CA VAL A 666 -20.91 19.07 5.96
C VAL A 666 -21.53 19.85 7.16
N PRO A 667 -22.57 19.37 7.88
CA PRO A 667 -23.23 20.18 8.93
C PRO A 667 -22.55 20.21 10.31
N ALA A 668 -21.72 19.22 10.65
CA ALA A 668 -21.24 19.01 12.03
C ALA A 668 -20.05 19.91 12.43
N VAL A 669 -19.34 20.50 11.46
CA VAL A 669 -18.09 21.26 11.69
C VAL A 669 -18.33 22.77 11.76
N ASN A 670 -19.52 23.25 11.35
CA ASN A 670 -19.88 24.67 11.29
C ASN A 670 -20.21 25.29 12.67
N GLY A 671 -20.14 24.54 13.78
CA GLY A 671 -20.52 25.07 15.10
C GLY A 671 -19.45 25.92 15.81
N HIS A 672 -18.22 25.97 15.29
CA HIS A 672 -17.04 26.42 16.06
C HIS A 672 -16.44 27.78 15.64
N LEU A 673 -16.91 28.47 14.58
CA LEU A 673 -16.21 29.63 14.00
C LEU A 673 -16.87 31.01 14.24
N VAL A 674 -17.96 31.09 15.02
CA VAL A 674 -18.85 32.28 15.06
C VAL A 674 -18.31 33.48 15.86
N ASN A 675 -17.24 33.37 16.64
CA ASN A 675 -17.00 34.34 17.73
C ASN A 675 -16.13 35.58 17.45
N ASP A 676 -15.63 35.88 16.25
CA ASP A 676 -14.78 37.08 16.04
C ASP A 676 -14.81 37.70 14.62
N GLY A 677 -16.00 37.92 14.05
CA GLY A 677 -16.16 38.75 12.84
C GLY A 677 -15.88 38.05 11.50
N VAL A 678 -15.88 36.72 11.50
CA VAL A 678 -15.89 35.90 10.28
C VAL A 678 -17.33 35.50 9.97
N GLU A 679 -17.85 35.91 8.81
CA GLU A 679 -19.20 35.51 8.39
C GLU A 679 -19.20 34.07 7.85
N GLU A 680 -20.01 33.18 8.44
CA GLU A 680 -20.24 31.84 7.92
C GLU A 680 -21.27 31.84 6.79
N THR A 681 -21.02 31.05 5.74
CA THR A 681 -22.00 30.81 4.68
C THR A 681 -22.53 29.38 4.76
N PRO A 682 -23.85 29.16 4.73
CA PRO A 682 -24.40 27.81 4.72
C PRO A 682 -23.92 27.01 3.49
N PRO A 683 -23.72 25.70 3.62
CA PRO A 683 -23.15 24.87 2.56
C PRO A 683 -24.04 24.82 1.32
N ARG A 684 -23.42 24.94 0.15
CA ARG A 684 -24.09 24.81 -1.15
C ARG A 684 -24.20 23.32 -1.50
N ALA A 685 -25.41 22.83 -1.82
CA ALA A 685 -25.61 21.48 -2.33
C ALA A 685 -24.80 21.29 -3.63
N ALA A 686 -23.95 20.27 -3.68
CA ALA A 686 -23.10 20.00 -4.84
C ALA A 686 -23.94 19.52 -6.05
N PRO A 687 -23.69 20.04 -7.26
CA PRO A 687 -24.24 19.46 -8.50
C PRO A 687 -23.58 18.12 -8.79
N HIS A 688 -24.37 17.18 -9.34
CA HIS A 688 -23.92 15.89 -9.84
C HIS A 688 -22.71 16.02 -10.78
N ALA A 689 -21.55 15.51 -10.36
CA ALA A 689 -20.37 15.38 -11.21
C ALA A 689 -20.47 14.07 -12.01
N GLU A 690 -20.54 14.19 -13.34
CA GLU A 690 -20.30 13.06 -14.25
C GLU A 690 -18.79 12.75 -14.27
N VAL A 691 -18.45 11.48 -14.09
CA VAL A 691 -17.05 11.00 -14.08
C VAL A 691 -16.70 10.48 -15.46
N ASP A 692 -15.71 11.12 -16.08
CA ASP A 692 -15.12 10.74 -17.37
C ASP A 692 -14.50 9.34 -17.32
N GLY A 693 -14.83 8.53 -18.32
CA GLY A 693 -14.49 7.11 -18.40
C GLY A 693 -13.28 6.88 -19.31
N GLY A 694 -12.10 6.74 -18.71
CA GLY A 694 -10.90 6.34 -19.43
C GLY A 694 -9.73 6.10 -18.49
N SER A 695 -9.16 4.89 -18.48
CA SER A 695 -8.02 4.44 -17.65
C SER A 695 -8.33 4.01 -16.20
N SER A 696 -9.23 4.66 -15.47
CA SER A 696 -9.42 4.40 -14.02
C SER A 696 -10.12 3.09 -13.64
N ASP A 697 -10.76 2.39 -14.58
CA ASP A 697 -11.61 1.22 -14.27
C ASP A 697 -10.87 -0.13 -14.30
N LEU A 698 -9.68 -0.25 -14.88
CA LEU A 698 -8.96 -1.55 -14.97
C LEU A 698 -8.35 -1.98 -13.63
N HIS A 699 -7.85 -1.03 -12.86
CA HIS A 699 -7.13 -1.25 -11.60
C HIS A 699 -7.94 -0.68 -10.42
N ILE A 700 -8.00 -1.41 -9.30
CA ILE A 700 -8.80 -0.99 -8.13
C ILE A 700 -7.95 -0.47 -6.97
N ASP A 701 -8.55 0.36 -6.11
CA ASP A 701 -7.96 0.75 -4.83
C ASP A 701 -7.88 -0.46 -3.88
N LEU A 702 -6.66 -0.78 -3.43
CA LEU A 702 -6.35 -1.90 -2.54
C LEU A 702 -6.04 -1.44 -1.10
N SER A 703 -6.38 -0.21 -0.72
CA SER A 703 -6.04 0.36 0.59
C SER A 703 -6.57 -0.49 1.76
N GLY A 704 -7.73 -1.11 1.58
CA GLY A 704 -8.33 -2.03 2.55
C GLY A 704 -7.77 -3.45 2.51
N ALA A 705 -7.06 -3.83 1.44
CA ALA A 705 -6.59 -5.18 1.21
C ALA A 705 -5.28 -5.50 1.94
N ASN A 706 -4.99 -6.80 2.08
CA ASN A 706 -3.71 -7.32 2.54
C ASN A 706 -2.98 -7.92 1.32
N VAL A 707 -2.17 -7.10 0.65
CA VAL A 707 -1.41 -7.41 -0.57
C VAL A 707 -0.04 -6.72 -0.51
N GLY A 708 0.89 -7.06 -1.41
CA GLY A 708 2.15 -6.34 -1.57
C GLY A 708 3.04 -6.31 -0.33
N PHE A 709 3.13 -7.43 0.39
CA PHE A 709 3.95 -7.62 1.60
C PHE A 709 3.58 -6.68 2.76
N LYS A 710 2.33 -6.21 2.81
CA LYS A 710 1.85 -5.28 3.84
C LYS A 710 2.00 -5.85 5.26
N HIS A 711 1.62 -7.11 5.45
CA HIS A 711 1.69 -7.78 6.76
C HIS A 711 2.64 -8.99 6.78
N TRP A 712 3.06 -9.51 5.62
CA TRP A 712 3.85 -10.74 5.49
C TRP A 712 3.16 -12.02 6.01
N HIS A 713 1.85 -11.97 6.29
CA HIS A 713 1.04 -13.10 6.69
C HIS A 713 -0.44 -12.82 6.40
N PRO A 714 -1.32 -13.86 6.37
CA PRO A 714 -2.77 -13.67 6.33
C PRO A 714 -3.29 -12.91 7.56
N THR A 715 -4.35 -12.13 7.40
CA THR A 715 -4.94 -11.31 8.47
C THR A 715 -6.37 -11.74 8.77
N ALA A 716 -6.86 -11.43 9.97
CA ALA A 716 -8.22 -11.75 10.39
C ALA A 716 -9.29 -11.16 9.47
N VAL A 717 -10.34 -11.94 9.19
CA VAL A 717 -11.45 -11.55 8.29
C VAL A 717 -12.80 -11.49 8.99
N THR A 718 -12.89 -11.97 10.23
CA THR A 718 -14.15 -12.16 10.97
C THR A 718 -14.82 -10.87 11.40
N ALA A 719 -14.08 -9.76 11.53
CA ALA A 719 -14.64 -8.44 11.79
C ALA A 719 -15.46 -7.87 10.62
N ARG A 720 -15.37 -8.48 9.43
CA ARG A 720 -16.05 -8.01 8.21
C ARG A 720 -17.18 -8.95 7.74
N GLY A 721 -17.63 -9.87 8.58
CA GLY A 721 -18.75 -10.77 8.23
C GLY A 721 -20.07 -10.05 7.88
N GLY A 722 -20.25 -8.80 8.33
CA GLY A 722 -21.38 -7.93 8.00
C GLY A 722 -21.22 -7.12 6.71
N ALA A 723 -20.19 -7.37 5.90
CA ALA A 723 -19.99 -6.74 4.60
C ALA A 723 -19.48 -7.77 3.57
N LEU A 724 -19.78 -7.54 2.30
CA LEU A 724 -19.29 -8.40 1.22
C LEU A 724 -17.86 -8.01 0.82
N ALA A 725 -16.90 -8.89 1.10
CA ALA A 725 -15.50 -8.70 0.75
C ALA A 725 -15.32 -8.72 -0.77
N GLY A 726 -14.69 -7.67 -1.29
CA GLY A 726 -14.37 -7.53 -2.71
C GLY A 726 -13.04 -8.17 -3.10
N ARG A 727 -12.53 -7.76 -4.26
CA ARG A 727 -11.27 -8.26 -4.81
C ARG A 727 -10.07 -7.87 -3.94
N GLY A 728 -9.18 -8.83 -3.70
CA GLY A 728 -8.01 -8.68 -2.83
C GLY A 728 -8.35 -8.64 -1.33
N ASP A 729 -9.63 -8.79 -0.97
CA ASP A 729 -10.11 -8.57 0.39
C ASP A 729 -10.31 -9.87 1.20
N MET A 730 -9.71 -10.95 0.74
CA MET A 730 -9.80 -12.31 1.28
C MET A 730 -8.82 -12.57 2.43
N GLY A 731 -8.41 -11.52 3.16
CA GLY A 731 -7.44 -11.62 4.26
C GLY A 731 -6.00 -11.92 3.83
N GLY A 732 -5.69 -11.76 2.54
CA GLY A 732 -4.37 -12.05 1.99
C GLY A 732 -4.21 -13.44 1.38
N LEU A 733 -5.31 -14.10 0.99
CA LEU A 733 -5.27 -15.30 0.16
C LEU A 733 -5.96 -15.04 -1.19
N TRP A 734 -5.54 -15.77 -2.21
CA TRP A 734 -6.32 -15.89 -3.44
C TRP A 734 -7.67 -16.57 -3.19
N GLU A 735 -8.62 -16.38 -4.09
CA GLU A 735 -9.95 -16.98 -4.05
C GLU A 735 -10.08 -18.07 -5.10
N TRP A 736 -10.21 -19.32 -4.65
CA TRP A 736 -10.55 -20.45 -5.50
C TRP A 736 -11.88 -20.25 -6.20
N THR A 737 -11.94 -20.70 -7.45
CA THR A 737 -13.18 -20.81 -8.21
C THR A 737 -13.40 -22.25 -8.68
N SER A 738 -14.64 -22.60 -8.99
CA SER A 738 -15.02 -23.89 -9.56
C SER A 738 -14.82 -23.98 -11.07
N THR A 739 -14.39 -22.89 -11.72
CA THR A 739 -14.20 -22.83 -13.17
C THR A 739 -12.83 -23.41 -13.57
N PRO A 740 -12.78 -24.49 -14.36
CA PRO A 740 -11.53 -24.96 -14.96
C PRO A 740 -10.96 -23.91 -15.92
N LEU A 741 -9.63 -23.82 -15.99
CA LEU A 741 -8.94 -23.00 -16.96
C LEU A 741 -9.14 -23.59 -18.36
N ALA A 742 -9.65 -22.78 -19.29
CA ALA A 742 -9.89 -23.18 -20.66
C ALA A 742 -9.75 -21.99 -21.61
N ALA A 743 -9.49 -22.27 -22.90
CA ALA A 743 -9.58 -21.28 -23.95
C ALA A 743 -11.02 -20.72 -24.03
N HIS A 744 -11.16 -19.40 -23.95
CA HIS A 744 -12.42 -18.72 -24.17
C HIS A 744 -12.53 -18.21 -25.61
N ASP A 745 -13.73 -17.78 -26.01
CA ASP A 745 -13.95 -17.22 -27.34
C ASP A 745 -12.99 -16.06 -27.63
N GLY A 746 -12.33 -16.13 -28.79
CA GLY A 746 -11.33 -15.16 -29.22
C GLY A 746 -9.93 -15.32 -28.62
N TYR A 747 -9.70 -16.30 -27.73
CA TYR A 747 -8.36 -16.56 -27.19
C TYR A 747 -7.35 -16.88 -28.31
N ALA A 748 -6.16 -16.31 -28.20
CA ALA A 748 -5.01 -16.66 -29.00
C ALA A 748 -3.74 -16.63 -28.13
N PRO A 749 -2.84 -17.62 -28.25
CA PRO A 749 -1.61 -17.65 -27.48
C PRO A 749 -0.71 -16.46 -27.84
N MET A 750 0.00 -15.91 -26.84
CA MET A 750 0.90 -14.79 -27.11
C MET A 750 2.14 -15.23 -27.89
N PRO A 751 2.59 -14.49 -28.92
CA PRO A 751 3.75 -14.89 -29.72
C PRO A 751 5.05 -15.03 -28.94
N LEU A 752 5.28 -14.17 -27.92
CA LEU A 752 6.51 -14.19 -27.12
C LEU A 752 6.62 -15.45 -26.24
N TYR A 753 5.49 -15.92 -25.71
CA TYR A 753 5.45 -17.10 -24.84
C TYR A 753 4.17 -17.94 -25.06
N PRO A 754 4.08 -18.71 -26.17
CA PRO A 754 2.83 -19.36 -26.58
C PRO A 754 2.28 -20.40 -25.58
N GLY A 755 3.17 -21.08 -24.85
CA GLY A 755 2.80 -22.10 -23.86
C GLY A 755 2.41 -21.56 -22.49
N TYR A 756 2.40 -20.24 -22.28
CA TYR A 756 2.12 -19.66 -20.96
C TYR A 756 0.76 -20.07 -20.39
N SER A 757 -0.30 -20.02 -21.20
CA SER A 757 -1.65 -20.42 -20.78
C SER A 757 -2.13 -21.69 -21.47
N ALA A 758 -1.80 -21.86 -22.75
CA ALA A 758 -2.31 -22.96 -23.58
C ALA A 758 -1.98 -24.35 -23.02
N ASP A 759 -0.80 -24.51 -22.42
CA ASP A 759 -0.34 -25.80 -21.88
C ASP A 759 -1.16 -26.25 -20.67
N PHE A 760 -1.90 -25.34 -20.03
CA PHE A 760 -2.68 -25.60 -18.82
C PHE A 760 -4.19 -25.76 -19.09
N PHE A 761 -4.62 -25.80 -20.37
CA PHE A 761 -6.00 -26.13 -20.75
C PHE A 761 -6.24 -27.65 -20.72
N ASP A 762 -5.93 -28.27 -19.59
CA ASP A 762 -5.90 -29.73 -19.39
C ASP A 762 -7.09 -30.26 -18.58
N GLY A 763 -7.97 -29.37 -18.11
CA GLY A 763 -9.12 -29.70 -17.26
C GLY A 763 -8.77 -30.05 -15.81
N LYS A 764 -7.51 -29.87 -15.38
CA LYS A 764 -7.05 -30.09 -14.00
C LYS A 764 -6.82 -28.80 -13.24
N HIS A 765 -6.54 -27.72 -13.96
CA HIS A 765 -6.30 -26.40 -13.39
C HIS A 765 -7.61 -25.64 -13.22
N ASN A 766 -7.84 -25.10 -12.03
CA ASN A 766 -8.95 -24.19 -11.77
C ASN A 766 -8.46 -22.75 -11.70
N VAL A 767 -9.31 -21.83 -12.15
CA VAL A 767 -9.08 -20.39 -12.05
C VAL A 767 -9.10 -19.96 -10.58
N VAL A 768 -8.15 -19.08 -10.23
CA VAL A 768 -8.02 -18.46 -8.91
C VAL A 768 -7.88 -16.95 -9.08
N LEU A 769 -8.58 -16.15 -8.27
CA LEU A 769 -8.67 -14.69 -8.45
C LEU A 769 -8.31 -13.91 -7.18
N GLY A 770 -8.03 -12.61 -7.31
CA GLY A 770 -7.92 -11.68 -6.18
C GLY A 770 -6.50 -11.24 -5.81
N GLY A 771 -5.61 -12.17 -5.49
CA GLY A 771 -4.27 -11.88 -4.96
C GLY A 771 -4.09 -12.30 -3.49
N SER A 772 -2.87 -12.66 -3.12
CA SER A 772 -2.47 -12.93 -1.73
C SER A 772 -1.76 -11.73 -1.08
N TRP A 773 -1.37 -11.90 0.18
CA TRP A 773 -0.55 -10.93 0.92
C TRP A 773 0.82 -10.68 0.27
N ALA A 774 1.30 -11.57 -0.59
CA ALA A 774 2.57 -11.42 -1.32
C ALA A 774 2.40 -10.92 -2.76
N THR A 775 1.18 -10.98 -3.31
CA THR A 775 0.94 -10.54 -4.69
C THR A 775 1.07 -9.02 -4.79
N LEU A 776 1.85 -8.52 -5.77
CA LEU A 776 2.03 -7.09 -5.97
C LEU A 776 0.71 -6.38 -6.35
N PRO A 777 0.47 -5.12 -5.93
CA PRO A 777 -0.75 -4.38 -6.26
C PRO A 777 -1.08 -4.32 -7.76
N ARG A 778 -0.08 -4.27 -8.64
CA ARG A 778 -0.27 -4.27 -10.11
C ARG A 778 -0.95 -5.54 -10.64
N LEU A 779 -0.74 -6.68 -9.98
CA LEU A 779 -1.38 -7.96 -10.30
C LEU A 779 -2.72 -8.08 -9.56
N ALA A 780 -2.70 -7.93 -8.23
CA ALA A 780 -3.87 -8.08 -7.38
C ALA A 780 -4.99 -7.07 -7.71
N GLY A 781 -4.61 -5.87 -8.16
CA GLY A 781 -5.51 -4.76 -8.46
C GLY A 781 -6.09 -4.76 -9.88
N ARG A 782 -5.46 -5.45 -10.84
CA ARG A 782 -5.86 -5.48 -12.27
C ARG A 782 -7.00 -6.44 -12.58
N ARG A 783 -8.21 -5.94 -12.82
CA ARG A 783 -9.46 -6.74 -12.84
C ARG A 783 -9.46 -7.87 -13.86
N SER A 784 -8.68 -7.76 -14.93
CA SER A 784 -8.56 -8.81 -15.94
C SER A 784 -7.74 -10.02 -15.47
N PHE A 785 -6.78 -9.83 -14.57
CA PHE A 785 -5.78 -10.85 -14.21
C PHE A 785 -6.41 -12.19 -13.81
N VAL A 786 -5.83 -13.28 -14.31
CA VAL A 786 -6.24 -14.66 -14.10
C VAL A 786 -5.04 -15.42 -13.54
N ASN A 787 -5.23 -16.12 -12.43
CA ASN A 787 -4.26 -17.11 -11.93
C ASN A 787 -4.90 -18.50 -11.98
N TRP A 788 -4.11 -19.57 -11.89
CA TRP A 788 -4.63 -20.93 -11.91
C TRP A 788 -3.68 -21.92 -11.24
N TYR A 789 -4.26 -22.99 -10.67
CA TYR A 789 -3.51 -24.08 -10.06
C TYR A 789 -4.30 -25.38 -10.22
N GLN A 790 -3.59 -26.53 -10.22
CA GLN A 790 -4.24 -27.84 -10.17
C GLN A 790 -5.15 -27.91 -8.93
N ARG A 791 -6.37 -28.42 -9.09
CA ARG A 791 -7.42 -28.43 -8.03
C ARG A 791 -6.96 -29.01 -6.69
N ASN A 792 -6.09 -30.02 -6.72
CA ASN A 792 -5.58 -30.74 -5.55
C ASN A 792 -4.21 -30.20 -5.07
N TYR A 793 -3.68 -29.12 -5.65
CA TYR A 793 -2.40 -28.54 -5.24
C TYR A 793 -2.52 -27.86 -3.87
N PRO A 794 -1.85 -28.36 -2.81
CA PRO A 794 -2.18 -27.98 -1.43
C PRO A 794 -1.35 -26.80 -0.90
N TYR A 795 -0.31 -26.37 -1.62
CA TYR A 795 0.68 -25.42 -1.10
C TYR A 795 0.39 -23.95 -1.46
N MET A 796 -0.49 -23.72 -2.44
CA MET A 796 -0.85 -22.38 -2.89
C MET A 796 -1.59 -21.62 -1.78
N TRP A 797 -1.35 -20.31 -1.70
CA TRP A 797 -2.06 -19.41 -0.78
C TRP A 797 -3.43 -19.01 -1.30
N ALA A 798 -4.33 -19.99 -1.34
CA ALA A 798 -5.70 -19.82 -1.81
C ALA A 798 -6.69 -20.34 -0.76
N GLY A 799 -7.71 -19.51 -0.51
CA GLY A 799 -8.89 -19.85 0.29
C GLY A 799 -10.14 -19.86 -0.60
N ALA A 800 -11.31 -20.01 0.02
CA ALA A 800 -12.59 -19.97 -0.68
C ALA A 800 -13.64 -19.23 0.13
N ARG A 801 -14.65 -18.71 -0.55
CA ARG A 801 -15.92 -18.30 0.07
C ARG A 801 -17.05 -19.20 -0.40
N LEU A 802 -18.17 -19.13 0.30
CA LEU A 802 -19.38 -19.83 -0.09
C LEU A 802 -20.29 -18.95 -0.95
N VAL A 803 -20.86 -19.58 -1.97
CA VAL A 803 -22.05 -19.11 -2.67
C VAL A 803 -23.14 -20.17 -2.65
N ARG A 804 -24.37 -19.75 -2.93
CA ARG A 804 -25.52 -20.63 -3.19
C ARG A 804 -26.48 -19.94 -4.14
N ASP A 805 -27.26 -20.73 -4.86
CA ASP A 805 -28.29 -20.20 -5.74
C ASP A 805 -29.37 -19.51 -4.89
N GLY A 806 -29.91 -18.39 -5.37
CA GLY A 806 -31.03 -17.71 -4.71
C GLY A 806 -32.27 -18.60 -4.69
N GLN A 807 -33.10 -18.48 -3.64
CA GLN A 807 -34.40 -19.15 -3.58
C GLN A 807 -35.41 -18.54 -4.55
#